data_AF-A0A3B1D982-F1
#
_entry.id   AF-A0A3B1D982-F1
#
_cell.length_a   1.000
_cell.length_b   1.000
_cell.length_c   1.000
_cell.angle_alpha   90.00
_cell.angle_beta   90.00
_cell.angle_gamma   90.00
#
_symmetry.space_group_name_H-M   'P 1'
#
loop_
_entity.id
_entity.type
_entity.pdbx_description
1 polymer ?
#
loop_
_entity_poly.entity_id
_entity_poly.type
_entity_poly.pdbx_seq_one_letter_code
_entity_poly.pdbx_strand_id
1 'polypeptide(L)'
;MSEIDAPHREKHEIRGQQLIIETGELAKQSDGSVLISYGDTVVLATAVASKRERKDLDFFPLTIDYQEKAYSAGKIPGGFFKREGKPSEKEVLASRLIDRPVRPLFPDGFRSETQGIASVISFGDENVSDVLGITGISSALMISDIPFDGPVSAIRVGRIDGEFVVCPSLEELEKMELNFVVAGTDDAVMMVEGSAIEVSEEIVLGAIDAAHEEIKKINVIQRKLAEVCGKPKRQINPTVIDETLREDVRSFVIDRMKEALRIPSKMKRQEELDLLLEEVLEKFGSEEGDRAKEISGILHDIEKDLVRRMIIDEGVRADGRRPEDIRHIYGKVGFLPKVHGSALFVRGETQALVAVTLGTSADEQRIDALEGETFKSFMLHYNFPPFSVGEVKRLGFTGRREIGHGALAEKALKPVIPSKEKFPYTIRIVSDILESNGSSSMATVCGATLALMDAGVPIETAVAGIAMGLIHESDRSVILSDILGLEDHLGDMDFKVTGTKKGVTAFQMDVKISGITRQIMESALEQARAGRFHILEKMNETLPEPRKNLAPNAPRIYSLQIKPEKIRDVIGVGGKVIRGITEQTGVKIDIDDTGLINIASADEASAMKAKEIIEGIVQDVEVGMIYMGKVKKVVDFGAFVEVLPGVEGLLHISQISDERVGKVTDVINYGDEFPVKVIEIDDMGRLKLSRKEALREEAKEKTKG
;
A
#
# COMPACT_ATOMS: atom_id res chain seq x y z
N MET A 1 -36.99 21.06 29.90
CA MET A 1 -36.21 21.73 28.85
C MET A 1 -34.96 22.27 29.53
N SER A 2 -33.96 21.42 29.70
CA SER A 2 -32.70 21.76 30.37
C SER A 2 -31.82 22.58 29.42
N GLU A 3 -31.04 23.50 30.00
CA GLU A 3 -30.07 24.38 29.34
C GLU A 3 -29.34 23.65 28.20
N ILE A 4 -29.60 24.08 26.96
CA ILE A 4 -28.81 23.67 25.81
C ILE A 4 -27.57 24.56 25.89
N ASP A 5 -26.51 24.06 26.53
CA ASP A 5 -25.21 24.74 26.51
C ASP A 5 -24.84 25.05 25.06
N ALA A 6 -24.49 26.31 24.81
CA ALA A 6 -24.03 26.74 23.49
C ALA A 6 -22.79 25.92 23.10
N PRO A 7 -22.61 25.56 21.82
CA PRO A 7 -21.46 24.79 21.40
C PRO A 7 -20.16 25.54 21.70
N HIS A 8 -19.20 24.86 22.30
CA HIS A 8 -17.86 25.37 22.52
C HIS A 8 -17.02 25.12 21.28
N ARG A 9 -16.25 26.12 20.86
CA ARG A 9 -15.51 26.07 19.60
C ARG A 9 -14.15 26.73 19.72
N GLU A 10 -13.11 25.98 19.35
CA GLU A 10 -11.74 26.48 19.22
C GLU A 10 -11.31 26.42 17.75
N LYS A 11 -10.37 27.30 17.38
CA LYS A 11 -9.94 27.47 15.99
C LYS A 11 -8.44 27.70 15.89
N HIS A 12 -7.84 27.16 14.83
CA HIS A 12 -6.46 27.44 14.43
C HIS A 12 -6.41 27.59 12.91
N GLU A 13 -5.60 28.51 12.40
CA GLU A 13 -5.46 28.73 10.95
C GLU A 13 -4.23 27.99 10.42
N ILE A 14 -4.43 27.18 9.38
CA ILE A 14 -3.38 26.46 8.67
C ILE A 14 -3.55 26.77 7.19
N ARG A 15 -2.52 27.30 6.53
CA ARG A 15 -2.52 27.65 5.10
C ARG A 15 -3.76 28.46 4.64
N GLY A 16 -4.22 29.41 5.47
CA GLY A 16 -5.37 30.26 5.15
C GLY A 16 -6.74 29.58 5.29
N GLN A 17 -6.81 28.34 5.78
CA GLN A 17 -8.05 27.65 6.13
C GLN A 17 -8.15 27.44 7.65
N GLN A 18 -9.37 27.44 8.18
CA GLN A 18 -9.61 27.23 9.61
C GLN A 18 -9.74 25.74 9.92
N LEU A 19 -8.84 25.23 10.76
CA LEU A 19 -9.07 24.04 11.56
C LEU A 19 -9.98 24.42 12.74
N ILE A 20 -11.09 23.72 12.89
CA ILE A 20 -12.11 24.00 13.89
C ILE A 20 -12.37 22.74 14.70
N ILE A 21 -12.43 22.87 16.02
CA ILE A 21 -12.86 21.80 16.93
C ILE A 21 -14.06 22.31 17.73
N GLU A 22 -15.18 21.62 17.62
CA GLU A 22 -16.45 22.01 18.24
C GLU A 22 -17.03 20.86 19.08
N THR A 23 -17.70 21.18 20.19
CA THR A 23 -18.42 20.20 21.03
C THR A 23 -19.68 20.80 21.64
N GLY A 24 -20.53 19.95 22.21
CA GLY A 24 -21.75 20.35 22.92
C GLY A 24 -23.05 20.11 22.14
N GLU A 25 -22.99 19.92 20.82
CA GLU A 25 -24.19 19.72 19.98
C GLU A 25 -24.48 18.25 19.66
N LEU A 26 -23.48 17.51 19.14
CA LEU A 26 -23.65 16.14 18.64
C LEU A 26 -23.19 15.10 19.65
N ALA A 27 -23.76 13.89 19.58
CA ALA A 27 -23.34 12.69 20.33
C ALA A 27 -23.20 12.86 21.86
N LYS A 28 -24.07 13.68 22.49
CA LYS A 28 -24.02 14.06 23.91
C LYS A 28 -24.07 12.90 24.94
N GLN A 29 -24.41 11.69 24.51
CA GLN A 29 -24.42 10.49 25.36
C GLN A 29 -23.05 9.79 25.45
N SER A 30 -22.08 10.18 24.61
CA SER A 30 -20.70 9.68 24.72
C SER A 30 -20.00 10.25 25.96
N ASP A 31 -18.90 9.61 26.38
CA ASP A 31 -18.07 10.18 27.45
C ASP A 31 -17.40 11.47 26.94
N GLY A 32 -17.02 11.53 25.66
CA GLY A 32 -16.64 12.75 24.96
C GLY A 32 -16.90 12.67 23.45
N SER A 33 -17.24 13.80 22.84
CA SER A 33 -17.48 13.91 21.40
C SER A 33 -17.10 15.27 20.87
N VAL A 34 -16.46 15.31 19.70
CA VAL A 34 -16.13 16.55 18.99
C VAL A 34 -16.48 16.45 17.51
N LEU A 35 -16.86 17.57 16.93
CA LEU A 35 -16.88 17.78 15.49
C LEU A 35 -15.60 18.53 15.11
N ILE A 36 -14.76 17.92 14.30
CA ILE A 36 -13.54 18.56 13.80
C ILE A 36 -13.65 18.80 12.30
N SER A 37 -13.32 20.00 11.85
CA SER A 37 -13.39 20.36 10.43
C SER A 37 -12.18 21.16 9.96
N TYR A 38 -11.82 20.97 8.69
CA TYR A 38 -10.81 21.74 7.98
C TYR A 38 -11.24 21.84 6.52
N GLY A 39 -11.47 23.07 6.05
CA GLY A 39 -12.17 23.30 4.79
C GLY A 39 -13.57 22.66 4.81
N ASP A 40 -13.91 21.92 3.75
CA ASP A 40 -15.19 21.22 3.63
C ASP A 40 -15.18 19.79 4.21
N THR A 41 -14.01 19.33 4.67
CA THR A 41 -13.85 18.03 5.33
C THR A 41 -14.25 18.12 6.80
N VAL A 42 -15.17 17.24 7.24
CA VAL A 42 -15.73 17.20 8.59
C VAL A 42 -15.75 15.76 9.13
N VAL A 43 -15.19 15.58 10.33
CA VAL A 43 -15.15 14.30 11.05
C VAL A 43 -15.83 14.44 12.41
N LEU A 44 -16.78 13.56 12.70
CA LEU A 44 -17.35 13.37 14.03
C LEU A 44 -16.52 12.33 14.78
N ALA A 45 -15.84 12.74 15.85
CA ALA A 45 -15.07 11.87 16.71
C ALA A 45 -15.78 11.67 18.05
N THR A 46 -15.91 10.43 18.49
CA THR A 46 -16.53 10.08 19.79
C THR A 46 -15.65 9.10 20.56
N ALA A 47 -15.65 9.20 21.88
CA ALA A 47 -14.95 8.33 22.80
C ALA A 47 -15.91 7.85 23.91
N VAL A 48 -15.89 6.55 24.18
CA VAL A 48 -16.68 5.91 25.22
C VAL A 48 -15.83 4.86 25.93
N ALA A 49 -15.84 4.85 27.25
CA ALA A 49 -15.20 3.81 28.04
C ALA A 49 -16.19 3.21 29.05
N SER A 50 -16.22 1.88 29.10
CA SER A 50 -16.94 1.13 30.12
C SER A 50 -16.61 1.66 31.52
N LYS A 51 -17.62 1.76 32.39
CA LYS A 51 -17.43 2.09 33.80
C LYS A 51 -16.93 0.89 34.62
N ARG A 52 -16.91 -0.31 34.03
CA ARG A 52 -16.43 -1.56 34.64
C ARG A 52 -15.16 -2.04 33.94
N GLU A 53 -14.14 -2.33 34.73
CA GLU A 53 -12.88 -2.90 34.27
C GLU A 53 -13.03 -4.38 33.88
N ARG A 54 -12.27 -4.79 32.86
CA ARG A 54 -12.15 -6.18 32.43
C ARG A 54 -10.93 -6.84 33.06
N LYS A 55 -11.12 -7.45 34.23
CA LYS A 55 -10.05 -8.13 34.99
C LYS A 55 -9.59 -9.44 34.35
N ASP A 56 -10.39 -10.00 33.46
CA ASP A 56 -10.11 -11.22 32.72
C ASP A 56 -9.09 -11.01 31.59
N LEU A 57 -8.88 -9.76 31.14
CA LEU A 57 -7.94 -9.43 30.06
C LEU A 57 -6.58 -8.98 30.60
N ASP A 58 -5.52 -9.47 29.97
CA ASP A 58 -4.13 -9.12 30.33
C ASP A 58 -3.58 -7.94 29.51
N PHE A 59 -4.44 -7.27 28.72
CA PHE A 59 -4.11 -6.12 27.89
C PHE A 59 -5.18 -5.03 28.01
N PHE A 60 -4.86 -3.81 27.56
CA PHE A 60 -5.83 -2.71 27.46
C PHE A 60 -6.74 -2.85 26.22
N PRO A 61 -8.05 -3.13 26.39
CA PRO A 61 -9.01 -3.27 25.29
C PRO A 61 -9.42 -1.92 24.69
N LEU A 62 -8.51 -1.29 23.96
CA LEU A 62 -8.80 -0.13 23.10
C LEU A 62 -9.15 -0.58 21.68
N THR A 63 -10.29 -0.10 21.18
CA THR A 63 -10.71 -0.23 19.78
C THR A 63 -10.90 1.15 19.18
N ILE A 64 -10.20 1.43 18.09
CA ILE A 64 -10.43 2.62 17.27
C ILE A 64 -11.05 2.22 15.94
N ASP A 65 -12.16 2.86 15.55
CA ASP A 65 -12.82 2.67 14.27
C ASP A 65 -12.91 4.00 13.51
N TYR A 66 -12.25 4.06 12.37
CA TYR A 66 -12.43 5.12 11.37
C TYR A 66 -13.41 4.64 10.30
N GLN A 67 -14.40 5.47 9.98
CA GLN A 67 -15.47 5.12 9.05
C GLN A 67 -15.71 6.22 8.02
N GLU A 68 -15.77 5.84 6.76
CA GLU A 68 -16.14 6.70 5.65
C GLU A 68 -17.61 6.46 5.29
N LYS A 69 -18.41 7.52 5.29
CA LYS A 69 -19.82 7.43 4.87
C LYS A 69 -19.91 7.92 3.43
N ALA A 70 -20.45 7.14 2.51
CA ALA A 70 -20.48 7.53 1.09
C ALA A 70 -21.26 8.85 0.87
N TYR A 71 -22.25 9.14 1.73
CA TYR A 71 -22.96 10.41 1.70
C TYR A 71 -22.05 11.61 1.99
N SER A 72 -20.91 11.45 2.66
CA SER A 72 -19.98 12.54 2.94
C SER A 72 -19.41 13.15 1.68
N ALA A 73 -19.38 12.39 0.58
CA ALA A 73 -19.01 12.83 -0.76
C ALA A 73 -20.22 12.92 -1.72
N GLY A 74 -21.46 12.89 -1.20
CA GLY A 74 -22.68 12.91 -2.00
C GLY A 74 -22.90 11.66 -2.86
N LYS A 75 -22.28 10.52 -2.51
CA LYS A 75 -22.32 9.27 -3.29
C LYS A 75 -23.23 8.22 -2.66
N ILE A 76 -23.80 7.35 -3.50
CA ILE A 76 -24.42 6.10 -3.08
C ILE A 76 -23.37 4.99 -3.27
N PRO A 77 -23.13 4.10 -2.27
CA PRO A 77 -22.13 3.04 -2.38
C PRO A 77 -22.30 2.18 -3.65
N GLY A 78 -21.19 1.88 -4.35
CA GLY A 78 -21.21 1.14 -5.61
C GLY A 78 -21.65 -0.33 -5.48
N GLY A 79 -21.51 -0.92 -4.29
CA GLY A 79 -21.84 -2.32 -4.00
C GLY A 79 -23.30 -2.72 -4.29
N PHE A 80 -23.57 -4.03 -4.32
CA PHE A 80 -24.90 -4.58 -4.65
C PHE A 80 -26.01 -4.07 -3.72
N PHE A 81 -25.72 -3.95 -2.42
CA PHE A 81 -26.68 -3.54 -1.39
C PHE A 81 -26.89 -2.02 -1.27
N LYS A 82 -26.09 -1.20 -1.98
CA LYS A 82 -26.13 0.27 -1.89
C LYS A 82 -26.01 0.80 -0.45
N ARG A 83 -25.17 0.12 0.34
CA ARG A 83 -24.86 0.41 1.75
C ARG A 83 -23.40 0.08 2.02
N GLU A 84 -22.75 0.85 2.88
CA GLU A 84 -21.40 0.56 3.37
C GLU A 84 -21.36 -0.82 4.04
N GLY A 85 -20.33 -1.60 3.72
CA GLY A 85 -20.21 -3.00 4.11
C GLY A 85 -19.05 -3.23 5.08
N LYS A 86 -18.20 -4.21 4.75
CA LYS A 86 -16.94 -4.45 5.46
C LYS A 86 -16.04 -3.21 5.33
N PRO A 87 -15.27 -2.84 6.38
CA PRO A 87 -14.31 -1.76 6.30
C PRO A 87 -13.37 -1.90 5.10
N SER A 88 -13.16 -0.80 4.39
CA SER A 88 -12.20 -0.67 3.29
C SER A 88 -10.76 -0.75 3.80
N GLU A 89 -9.81 -0.92 2.88
CA GLU A 89 -8.37 -0.88 3.22
C GLU A 89 -8.02 0.47 3.88
N LYS A 90 -8.52 1.58 3.32
CA LYS A 90 -8.30 2.93 3.86
C LYS A 90 -8.88 3.06 5.27
N GLU A 91 -10.09 2.56 5.52
CA GLU A 91 -10.70 2.62 6.85
C GLU A 91 -9.90 1.83 7.89
N VAL A 92 -9.39 0.66 7.53
CA VAL A 92 -8.54 -0.15 8.40
C VAL A 92 -7.20 0.55 8.67
N LEU A 93 -6.57 1.12 7.64
CA LEU A 93 -5.29 1.82 7.77
C LEU A 93 -5.44 3.09 8.61
N ALA A 94 -6.46 3.92 8.37
CA ALA A 94 -6.74 5.11 9.15
C ALA A 94 -7.07 4.76 10.61
N SER A 95 -7.83 3.68 10.85
CA SER A 95 -8.08 3.20 12.22
C SER A 95 -6.78 2.86 12.97
N ARG A 96 -5.81 2.21 12.28
CA ARG A 96 -4.48 1.94 12.85
C ARG A 96 -3.65 3.20 13.04
N LEU A 97 -3.72 4.12 12.08
CA LEU A 97 -3.02 5.40 12.12
C LEU A 97 -3.45 6.24 13.32
N ILE A 98 -4.72 6.14 13.73
CA ILE A 98 -5.25 6.78 14.95
C ILE A 98 -4.89 6.01 16.22
N ASP A 99 -5.01 4.68 16.22
CA ASP A 99 -4.72 3.85 17.40
C ASP A 99 -3.27 4.00 17.89
N ARG A 100 -2.30 4.01 16.97
CA ARG A 100 -0.85 4.03 17.26
C ARG A 100 -0.40 5.20 18.15
N PRO A 101 -0.68 6.48 17.83
CA PRO A 101 -0.29 7.60 18.68
C PRO A 101 -1.19 7.79 19.91
N VAL A 102 -2.42 7.26 19.91
CA VAL A 102 -3.38 7.43 21.01
C VAL A 102 -3.16 6.40 22.13
N ARG A 103 -2.86 5.14 21.78
CA ARG A 103 -2.72 4.03 22.72
C ARG A 103 -1.67 4.23 23.83
N PRO A 104 -0.46 4.75 23.55
CA PRO A 104 0.58 4.92 24.57
C PRO A 104 0.26 6.00 25.62
N LEU A 105 -0.71 6.87 25.33
CA LEU A 105 -1.10 7.98 26.21
C LEU A 105 -2.18 7.57 27.22
N PHE A 106 -2.58 6.30 27.24
CA PHE A 106 -3.38 5.77 28.33
C PHE A 106 -2.45 5.33 29.47
N PRO A 107 -2.77 5.71 30.72
CA PRO A 107 -1.97 5.31 31.87
C PRO A 107 -1.96 3.80 32.07
N ASP A 108 -0.83 3.29 32.55
CA ASP A 108 -0.64 1.87 32.86
C ASP A 108 -1.70 1.35 33.82
N GLY A 109 -2.14 0.12 33.57
CA GLY A 109 -3.18 -0.55 34.37
C GLY A 109 -4.62 -0.16 34.02
N PHE A 110 -4.85 0.78 33.11
CA PHE A 110 -6.20 1.09 32.64
C PHE A 110 -6.79 -0.05 31.80
N ARG A 111 -7.74 -0.80 32.36
CA ARG A 111 -8.36 -2.01 31.74
C ARG A 111 -9.86 -1.87 31.47
N SER A 112 -10.37 -0.66 31.39
CA SER A 112 -11.75 -0.43 30.94
C SER A 112 -11.81 -0.52 29.42
N GLU A 113 -12.80 -1.25 28.89
CA GLU A 113 -13.05 -1.32 27.45
C GLU A 113 -13.38 0.07 26.91
N THR A 114 -12.56 0.53 25.96
CA THR A 114 -12.61 1.87 25.41
C THR A 114 -12.77 1.79 23.90
N GLN A 115 -13.75 2.52 23.37
CA GLN A 115 -14.00 2.65 21.94
C GLN A 115 -13.88 4.11 21.52
N GLY A 116 -13.07 4.36 20.49
CA GLY A 116 -13.02 5.61 19.76
C GLY A 116 -13.58 5.42 18.35
N ILE A 117 -14.52 6.27 17.92
CA ILE A 117 -15.08 6.22 16.56
C ILE A 117 -14.89 7.57 15.89
N ALA A 118 -14.20 7.59 14.75
CA ALA A 118 -14.04 8.74 13.86
C ALA A 118 -14.85 8.50 12.58
N SER A 119 -15.94 9.25 12.41
CA SER A 119 -16.81 9.15 11.23
C SER A 119 -16.65 10.35 10.32
N VAL A 120 -16.24 10.13 9.07
CA VAL A 120 -16.23 11.18 8.04
C VAL A 120 -17.68 11.44 7.62
N ILE A 121 -18.16 12.66 7.87
CA ILE A 121 -19.55 13.04 7.58
C ILE A 121 -19.66 14.13 6.50
N SER A 122 -18.56 14.82 6.20
CA SER A 122 -18.38 15.64 5.00
C SER A 122 -16.96 15.45 4.50
N PHE A 123 -16.78 15.34 3.19
CA PHE A 123 -15.48 15.15 2.56
C PHE A 123 -15.29 16.22 1.49
N GLY A 124 -14.32 17.09 1.70
CA GLY A 124 -13.87 18.09 0.73
C GLY A 124 -12.57 17.66 0.05
N ASP A 125 -11.94 18.60 -0.64
CA ASP A 125 -10.72 18.35 -1.42
C ASP A 125 -9.43 18.32 -0.57
N GLU A 126 -9.55 18.49 0.76
CA GLU A 126 -8.42 18.77 1.65
C GLU A 126 -7.56 17.56 2.06
N ASN A 127 -7.82 16.32 1.62
CA ASN A 127 -7.04 15.10 1.95
C ASN A 127 -6.53 14.95 3.41
N VAL A 128 -7.35 15.35 4.38
CA VAL A 128 -6.96 15.37 5.80
C VAL A 128 -7.86 14.53 6.69
N SER A 129 -8.82 13.80 6.15
CA SER A 129 -9.83 13.10 6.97
C SER A 129 -9.22 12.12 7.97
N ASP A 130 -8.14 11.42 7.62
CA ASP A 130 -7.40 10.53 8.52
C ASP A 130 -6.66 11.29 9.64
N VAL A 131 -5.98 12.38 9.29
CA VAL A 131 -5.32 13.31 10.22
C VAL A 131 -6.30 13.95 11.20
N LEU A 132 -7.46 14.41 10.70
CA LEU A 132 -8.54 14.94 11.53
C LEU A 132 -9.10 13.87 12.47
N GLY A 133 -9.14 12.60 12.05
CA GLY A 133 -9.51 11.49 12.91
C GLY A 133 -8.61 11.38 14.16
N ILE A 134 -7.30 11.58 14.03
CA ILE A 134 -6.35 11.53 15.15
C ILE A 134 -6.62 12.66 16.14
N THR A 135 -6.60 13.90 15.64
CA THR A 135 -6.83 15.10 16.46
C THR A 135 -8.23 15.11 17.07
N GLY A 136 -9.24 14.62 16.34
CA GLY A 136 -10.61 14.50 16.81
C GLY A 136 -10.77 13.48 17.94
N ILE A 137 -10.21 12.28 17.80
CA ILE A 137 -10.25 11.27 18.88
C ILE A 137 -9.49 11.75 20.11
N SER A 138 -8.32 12.36 19.93
CA SER A 138 -7.59 13.00 21.03
C SER A 138 -8.46 14.04 21.74
N SER A 139 -9.09 14.95 21.00
CA SER A 139 -9.93 16.01 21.58
C SER A 139 -11.15 15.43 22.32
N ALA A 140 -11.79 14.39 21.78
CA ALA A 140 -12.89 13.69 22.43
C ALA A 140 -12.45 13.04 23.75
N LEU A 141 -11.27 12.40 23.79
CA LEU A 141 -10.68 11.84 25.01
C LEU A 141 -10.32 12.94 26.01
N MET A 142 -9.75 14.06 25.54
CA MET A 142 -9.37 15.20 26.37
C MET A 142 -10.56 15.79 27.12
N ILE A 143 -11.72 15.96 26.47
CA ILE A 143 -12.93 16.49 27.14
C ILE A 143 -13.72 15.44 27.95
N SER A 144 -13.42 14.16 27.77
CA SER A 144 -14.09 13.07 28.48
C SER A 144 -13.59 12.90 29.91
N ASP A 145 -14.26 12.05 30.70
CA ASP A 145 -13.78 11.61 32.01
C ASP A 145 -12.75 10.46 31.91
N ILE A 146 -12.41 10.01 30.70
CA ILE A 146 -11.50 8.87 30.48
C ILE A 146 -10.05 9.33 30.76
N PRO A 147 -9.27 8.59 31.57
CA PRO A 147 -7.86 8.89 31.81
C PRO A 147 -7.05 8.84 30.51
N PHE A 148 -6.38 9.94 30.19
CA PHE A 148 -5.65 10.11 28.94
C PHE A 148 -4.64 11.26 29.08
N ASP A 149 -3.36 10.98 28.86
CA ASP A 149 -2.22 11.90 29.00
C ASP A 149 -1.91 12.61 27.68
N GLY A 150 -2.96 13.08 27.00
CA GLY A 150 -2.87 13.89 25.79
C GLY A 150 -2.63 15.38 26.07
N PRO A 151 -2.77 16.25 25.04
CA PRO A 151 -3.28 15.94 23.71
C PRO A 151 -2.23 15.34 22.77
N VAL A 152 -2.72 14.67 21.72
CA VAL A 152 -1.95 14.32 20.54
C VAL A 152 -2.66 14.86 19.30
N SER A 153 -1.91 15.50 18.41
CA SER A 153 -2.41 15.95 17.12
C SER A 153 -1.60 15.32 16.00
N ALA A 154 -2.15 15.33 14.80
CA ALA A 154 -1.44 14.94 13.60
C ALA A 154 -1.48 16.02 12.53
N ILE A 155 -0.52 15.94 11.63
CA ILE A 155 -0.47 16.73 10.41
C ILE A 155 0.06 15.85 9.27
N ARG A 156 -0.46 16.07 8.05
CA ARG A 156 0.17 15.54 6.84
C ARG A 156 1.18 16.55 6.35
N VAL A 157 2.39 16.11 6.05
CA VAL A 157 3.47 16.92 5.49
C VAL A 157 3.98 16.27 4.21
N GLY A 158 4.23 17.09 3.21
CA GLY A 158 4.89 16.67 1.99
C GLY A 158 5.97 17.64 1.56
N ARG A 159 6.61 17.32 0.43
CA ARG A 159 7.65 18.16 -0.17
C ARG A 159 7.37 18.35 -1.65
N ILE A 160 7.29 19.60 -2.10
CA ILE A 160 7.02 20.00 -3.49
C ILE A 160 8.06 21.06 -3.87
N ASP A 161 8.74 20.87 -5.00
CA ASP A 161 9.77 21.80 -5.52
C ASP A 161 10.84 22.18 -4.48
N GLY A 162 11.18 21.23 -3.59
CA GLY A 162 12.18 21.42 -2.53
C GLY A 162 11.67 21.98 -1.20
N GLU A 163 10.43 22.46 -1.14
CA GLU A 163 9.83 23.10 0.03
C GLU A 163 8.87 22.15 0.77
N PHE A 164 8.83 22.25 2.11
CA PHE A 164 7.89 21.48 2.93
C PHE A 164 6.51 22.12 2.95
N VAL A 165 5.47 21.32 2.72
CA VAL A 165 4.07 21.75 2.69
C VAL A 165 3.27 20.93 3.69
N VAL A 166 2.61 21.61 4.63
CA VAL A 166 1.67 20.97 5.58
C VAL A 166 0.25 20.98 5.04
N CYS A 167 -0.56 19.97 5.35
CA CYS A 167 -1.92 19.77 4.80
C CYS A 167 -1.98 19.99 3.28
N PRO A 168 -1.24 19.20 2.47
CA PRO A 168 -1.34 19.28 1.01
C PRO A 168 -2.74 18.89 0.52
N SER A 169 -3.24 19.56 -0.51
CA SER A 169 -4.51 19.22 -1.16
C SER A 169 -4.41 17.91 -1.94
N LEU A 170 -5.55 17.33 -2.36
CA LEU A 170 -5.57 16.14 -3.23
C LEU A 170 -4.73 16.34 -4.51
N GLU A 171 -4.82 17.51 -5.15
CA GLU A 171 -4.04 17.83 -6.37
C GLU A 171 -2.53 17.95 -6.11
N GLU A 172 -2.14 18.41 -4.92
CA GLU A 172 -0.74 18.58 -4.55
C GLU A 172 -0.06 17.22 -4.31
N LEU A 173 -0.80 16.19 -3.87
CA LEU A 173 -0.26 14.86 -3.57
C LEU A 173 0.49 14.21 -4.74
N GLU A 174 0.01 14.40 -5.97
CA GLU A 174 0.58 13.78 -7.16
C GLU A 174 1.98 14.33 -7.48
N LYS A 175 2.30 15.52 -6.95
CA LYS A 175 3.55 16.23 -7.21
C LYS A 175 4.57 16.07 -6.09
N MET A 176 4.23 15.33 -5.03
CA MET A 176 5.07 15.29 -3.83
C MET A 176 6.17 14.24 -3.93
N GLU A 177 7.39 14.64 -3.57
CA GLU A 177 8.53 13.75 -3.40
C GLU A 177 8.43 12.95 -2.10
N LEU A 178 7.70 13.47 -1.11
CA LEU A 178 7.52 12.89 0.23
C LEU A 178 6.07 13.12 0.68
N ASN A 179 5.45 12.13 1.31
CA ASN A 179 4.11 12.20 1.90
C ASN A 179 4.09 11.46 3.23
N PHE A 180 4.21 12.19 4.35
CA PHE A 180 4.16 11.62 5.69
C PHE A 180 2.95 12.14 6.45
N VAL A 181 2.35 11.26 7.26
CA VAL A 181 1.53 11.64 8.39
C VAL A 181 2.39 11.54 9.63
N VAL A 182 2.44 12.61 10.39
CA VAL A 182 3.19 12.72 11.66
C VAL A 182 2.18 13.02 12.75
N ALA A 183 2.27 12.32 13.88
CA ALA A 183 1.49 12.60 15.07
C ALA A 183 2.40 12.75 16.29
N GLY A 184 2.07 13.67 17.19
CA GLY A 184 2.92 14.00 18.33
C GLY A 184 2.21 14.76 19.44
N THR A 185 2.80 14.67 20.63
CA THR A 185 2.52 15.56 21.75
C THR A 185 3.38 16.82 21.61
N ASP A 186 3.39 17.69 22.61
CA ASP A 186 4.26 18.89 22.55
C ASP A 186 5.74 18.56 22.69
N ASP A 187 6.03 17.50 23.42
CA ASP A 187 7.39 17.14 23.80
C ASP A 187 8.01 16.17 22.79
N ALA A 188 7.20 15.32 22.15
CA ALA A 188 7.71 14.25 21.31
C ALA A 188 6.80 13.93 20.12
N VAL A 189 7.44 13.49 19.03
CA VAL A 189 6.77 12.81 17.93
C VAL A 189 6.49 11.38 18.37
N MET A 190 5.23 10.97 18.29
CA MET A 190 4.76 9.66 18.75
C MET A 190 4.68 8.66 17.61
N MET A 191 4.34 9.13 16.41
CA MET A 191 4.10 8.26 15.27
C MET A 191 4.44 8.98 13.97
N VAL A 192 5.09 8.25 13.05
CA VAL A 192 5.25 8.67 11.66
C VAL A 192 4.84 7.52 10.74
N GLU A 193 4.18 7.84 9.64
CA GLU A 193 3.96 6.90 8.55
C GLU A 193 3.90 7.62 7.20
N GLY A 194 4.63 7.10 6.22
CA GLY A 194 4.34 7.39 4.83
C GLY A 194 5.43 6.94 3.86
N SER A 195 5.44 7.56 2.68
CA SER A 195 6.28 7.18 1.55
C SER A 195 7.02 8.37 0.96
N ALA A 196 8.09 8.09 0.24
CA ALA A 196 8.88 9.08 -0.47
C ALA A 196 9.48 8.50 -1.76
N ILE A 197 9.93 9.37 -2.67
CA ILE A 197 10.57 9.02 -3.93
C ILE A 197 12.08 9.21 -3.75
N GLU A 198 12.74 8.22 -3.13
CA GLU A 198 14.20 8.16 -2.94
C GLU A 198 14.83 9.42 -2.28
N VAL A 199 14.20 9.97 -1.23
CA VAL A 199 14.69 11.18 -0.52
C VAL A 199 15.78 10.86 0.52
N SER A 200 16.62 11.83 0.88
CA SER A 200 17.64 11.62 1.92
C SER A 200 17.05 11.54 3.34
N GLU A 201 17.80 10.93 4.25
CA GLU A 201 17.48 10.89 5.68
C GLU A 201 17.35 12.30 6.30
N GLU A 202 18.10 13.28 5.81
CA GLU A 202 17.98 14.69 6.23
C GLU A 202 16.62 15.29 5.86
N ILE A 203 16.11 15.00 4.66
CA ILE A 203 14.79 15.45 4.21
C ILE A 203 13.69 14.80 5.06
N VAL A 204 13.84 13.52 5.42
CA VAL A 204 12.93 12.82 6.34
C VAL A 204 12.85 13.55 7.69
N LEU A 205 13.99 13.90 8.28
CA LEU A 205 14.03 14.65 9.55
C LEU A 205 13.40 16.04 9.42
N GLY A 206 13.73 16.77 8.34
CA GLY A 206 13.16 18.10 8.09
C GLY A 206 11.62 18.08 7.97
N ALA A 207 11.06 17.04 7.34
CA ALA A 207 9.62 16.87 7.25
C ALA A 207 8.99 16.62 8.63
N ILE A 208 9.62 15.80 9.48
CA ILE A 208 9.17 15.52 10.84
C ILE A 208 9.17 16.79 11.69
N ASP A 209 10.23 17.61 11.60
CA ASP A 209 10.33 18.86 12.35
C ASP A 209 9.26 19.87 11.92
N ALA A 210 9.10 20.09 10.59
CA ALA A 210 8.10 20.98 10.05
C ALA A 210 6.67 20.57 10.49
N ALA A 211 6.41 19.27 10.55
CA ALA A 211 5.16 18.74 11.06
C ALA A 211 4.99 18.97 12.58
N HIS A 212 6.03 18.72 13.39
CA HIS A 212 5.95 18.82 14.84
C HIS A 212 5.70 20.26 15.31
N GLU A 213 6.26 21.25 14.62
CA GLU A 213 5.98 22.67 14.90
C GLU A 213 4.50 23.02 14.77
N GLU A 214 3.82 22.48 13.77
CA GLU A 214 2.40 22.73 13.55
C GLU A 214 1.52 21.94 14.53
N ILE A 215 1.88 20.68 14.82
CA ILE A 215 1.22 19.83 15.82
C ILE A 215 1.13 20.52 17.18
N LYS A 216 2.20 21.18 17.63
CA LYS A 216 2.23 21.93 18.91
C LYS A 216 1.15 23.02 18.95
N LYS A 217 0.91 23.72 17.83
CA LYS A 217 -0.11 24.76 17.73
C LYS A 217 -1.52 24.17 17.80
N ILE A 218 -1.74 22.99 17.20
CA ILE A 218 -3.01 22.27 17.27
C ILE A 218 -3.27 21.74 18.70
N ASN A 219 -2.25 21.23 19.38
CA ASN A 219 -2.35 20.79 20.78
C ASN A 219 -2.82 21.92 21.72
N VAL A 220 -2.42 23.17 21.46
CA VAL A 220 -2.87 24.34 22.25
C VAL A 220 -4.39 24.49 22.19
N ILE A 221 -5.02 24.35 21.01
CA ILE A 221 -6.47 24.52 20.90
C ILE A 221 -7.25 23.34 21.51
N GLN A 222 -6.70 22.12 21.50
CA GLN A 222 -7.30 20.98 22.22
C GLN A 222 -7.35 21.24 23.74
N ARG A 223 -6.26 21.78 24.31
CA ARG A 223 -6.22 22.14 25.74
C ARG A 223 -7.19 23.24 26.10
N LYS A 224 -7.26 24.31 25.31
CA LYS A 224 -8.24 25.39 25.52
C LYS A 224 -9.67 24.85 25.56
N LEU A 225 -10.01 23.95 24.64
CA LEU A 225 -11.32 23.30 24.63
C LEU A 225 -11.55 22.48 25.91
N ALA A 226 -10.57 21.69 26.33
CA ALA A 226 -10.65 20.88 27.55
C ALA A 226 -10.71 21.71 28.84
N GLU A 227 -10.05 22.86 28.90
CA GLU A 227 -10.15 23.81 30.03
C GLU A 227 -11.57 24.36 30.19
N VAL A 228 -12.28 24.58 29.08
CA VAL A 228 -13.61 25.17 29.08
C VAL A 228 -14.70 24.13 29.38
N CYS A 229 -14.59 22.91 28.82
CA CYS A 229 -15.69 21.93 28.85
C CYS A 229 -15.27 20.50 29.23
N GLY A 230 -14.02 20.29 29.64
CA GLY A 230 -13.52 18.98 30.00
C GLY A 230 -14.10 18.44 31.31
N LYS A 231 -14.41 17.14 31.32
CA LYS A 231 -14.87 16.44 32.52
C LYS A 231 -13.69 16.06 33.42
N PRO A 232 -13.88 16.02 34.75
CA PRO A 232 -12.87 15.47 35.66
C PRO A 232 -12.51 14.04 35.29
N LYS A 233 -11.21 13.73 35.23
CA LYS A 233 -10.73 12.38 34.90
C LYS A 233 -11.10 11.38 36.00
N ARG A 234 -11.53 10.19 35.59
CA ARG A 234 -11.74 9.04 36.49
C ARG A 234 -10.40 8.71 37.17
N GLN A 235 -10.45 8.35 38.45
CA GLN A 235 -9.26 7.83 39.12
C GLN A 235 -9.04 6.37 38.73
N ILE A 236 -7.77 6.02 38.53
CA ILE A 236 -7.35 4.64 38.33
C ILE A 236 -6.84 4.14 39.66
N ASN A 237 -7.29 2.95 40.06
CA ASN A 237 -6.68 2.28 41.21
C ASN A 237 -5.36 1.68 40.73
N PRO A 238 -4.20 2.12 41.26
CA PRO A 238 -2.94 1.51 40.91
C PRO A 238 -2.98 0.02 41.26
N THR A 239 -2.38 -0.80 40.39
CA THR A 239 -2.22 -2.21 40.72
C THR A 239 -1.24 -2.30 41.89
N VAL A 240 -1.68 -2.84 43.02
CA VAL A 240 -0.81 -3.05 44.18
C VAL A 240 0.00 -4.31 43.91
N ILE A 241 1.31 -4.15 43.74
CA ILE A 241 2.25 -5.27 43.64
C ILE A 241 2.76 -5.58 45.04
N ASP A 242 2.74 -6.84 45.42
CA ASP A 242 3.40 -7.32 46.64
C ASP A 242 4.92 -7.25 46.47
N GLU A 243 5.54 -6.18 46.98
CA GLU A 243 7.01 -5.99 46.87
C GLU A 243 7.80 -7.11 47.54
N THR A 244 7.26 -7.76 48.58
CA THR A 244 7.93 -8.90 49.21
C THR A 244 7.96 -10.09 48.25
N LEU A 245 6.81 -10.38 47.62
CA LEU A 245 6.75 -11.39 46.56
C LEU A 245 7.70 -11.05 45.40
N ARG A 246 7.75 -9.79 44.98
CA ARG A 246 8.62 -9.34 43.88
C ARG A 246 10.08 -9.62 44.19
N GLU A 247 10.55 -9.30 45.40
CA GLU A 247 11.92 -9.56 45.83
C GLU A 247 12.24 -11.05 45.93
N ASP A 248 11.30 -11.85 46.47
CA ASP A 248 11.44 -13.30 46.61
C ASP A 248 11.51 -14.00 45.24
N VAL A 249 10.59 -13.64 44.32
CA VAL A 249 10.58 -14.14 42.94
C VAL A 249 11.85 -13.74 42.23
N ARG A 250 12.25 -12.46 42.31
CA ARG A 250 13.47 -11.96 41.68
C ARG A 250 14.70 -12.73 42.15
N SER A 251 14.84 -12.92 43.46
CA SER A 251 15.97 -13.65 44.04
C SER A 251 16.02 -15.11 43.59
N PHE A 252 14.86 -15.72 43.34
CA PHE A 252 14.77 -17.10 42.87
C PHE A 252 15.13 -17.26 41.39
N VAL A 253 14.75 -16.30 40.54
CA VAL A 253 14.85 -16.47 39.07
C VAL A 253 16.05 -15.79 38.42
N ILE A 254 16.65 -14.78 39.06
CA ILE A 254 17.54 -13.82 38.36
C ILE A 254 18.71 -14.46 37.61
N ASP A 255 19.39 -15.45 38.21
CA ASP A 255 20.57 -16.05 37.58
C ASP A 255 20.19 -16.97 36.43
N ARG A 256 19.18 -17.82 36.63
CA ARG A 256 18.67 -18.71 35.57
C ARG A 256 18.01 -17.93 34.43
N MET A 257 17.29 -16.86 34.74
CA MET A 257 16.72 -15.98 33.72
C MET A 257 17.81 -15.29 32.88
N LYS A 258 18.92 -14.85 33.49
CA LYS A 258 20.07 -14.32 32.72
C LYS A 258 20.66 -15.36 31.76
N GLU A 259 20.76 -16.62 32.18
CA GLU A 259 21.23 -17.71 31.33
C GLU A 259 20.25 -17.98 30.18
N ALA A 260 18.95 -18.06 30.49
CA ALA A 260 17.88 -18.27 29.52
C ALA A 260 17.84 -17.15 28.46
N LEU A 261 17.97 -15.89 28.87
CA LEU A 261 17.95 -14.73 27.97
C LEU A 261 19.12 -14.69 26.97
N ARG A 262 20.22 -15.39 27.27
CA ARG A 262 21.38 -15.53 26.38
C ARG A 262 21.26 -16.70 25.41
N ILE A 263 20.15 -17.46 25.44
CA ILE A 263 19.85 -18.49 24.44
C ILE A 263 19.48 -17.79 23.12
N PRO A 264 20.26 -17.98 22.03
CA PRO A 264 20.02 -17.24 20.79
C PRO A 264 18.73 -17.62 20.06
N SER A 265 18.33 -18.90 20.11
CA SER A 265 17.13 -19.37 19.43
C SER A 265 15.87 -18.95 20.18
N LYS A 266 14.92 -18.31 19.48
CA LYS A 266 13.67 -17.83 20.08
C LYS A 266 12.88 -18.93 20.76
N MET A 267 12.67 -20.06 20.08
CA MET A 267 11.84 -21.13 20.61
C MET A 267 12.45 -21.75 21.86
N LYS A 268 13.76 -22.07 21.82
CA LYS A 268 14.46 -22.62 22.99
C LYS A 268 14.51 -21.65 24.17
N ARG A 269 14.66 -20.35 23.89
CA ARG A 269 14.58 -19.32 24.92
C ARG A 269 13.19 -19.28 25.56
N GLN A 270 12.14 -19.31 24.74
CA GLN A 270 10.76 -19.32 25.24
C GLN A 270 10.49 -20.57 26.08
N GLU A 271 10.89 -21.75 25.60
CA GLU A 271 10.77 -23.01 26.35
C GLU A 271 11.41 -22.94 27.75
N GLU A 272 12.62 -22.37 27.86
CA GLU A 272 13.30 -22.22 29.15
C GLU A 272 12.60 -21.19 30.07
N LEU A 273 12.08 -20.09 29.50
CA LEU A 273 11.33 -19.09 30.25
C LEU A 273 9.98 -19.62 30.72
N ASP A 274 9.31 -20.46 29.92
CA ASP A 274 8.05 -21.11 30.28
C ASP A 274 8.26 -22.12 31.42
N LEU A 275 9.32 -22.94 31.36
CA LEU A 275 9.70 -23.83 32.47
C LEU A 275 10.01 -23.04 33.75
N LEU A 276 10.70 -21.92 33.63
CA LEU A 276 10.99 -21.06 34.77
C LEU A 276 9.71 -20.45 35.37
N LEU A 277 8.74 -20.07 34.53
CA LEU A 277 7.42 -19.60 34.98
C LEU A 277 6.67 -20.70 35.74
N GLU A 278 6.64 -21.93 35.22
CA GLU A 278 6.00 -23.08 35.88
C GLU A 278 6.59 -23.31 37.29
N GLU A 279 7.92 -23.34 37.43
CA GLU A 279 8.58 -23.53 38.72
C GLU A 279 8.30 -22.40 39.72
N VAL A 280 8.20 -21.15 39.24
CA VAL A 280 7.86 -20.00 40.09
C VAL A 280 6.41 -20.10 40.58
N LEU A 281 5.49 -20.51 39.70
CA LEU A 281 4.10 -20.74 40.04
C LEU A 281 3.94 -21.87 41.06
N GLU A 282 4.66 -22.98 40.91
CA GLU A 282 4.68 -24.08 41.89
C GLU A 282 5.19 -23.63 43.26
N LYS A 283 6.19 -22.75 43.30
CA LYS A 283 6.85 -22.32 44.55
C LYS A 283 6.11 -21.19 45.28
N PHE A 284 5.62 -20.19 44.56
CA PHE A 284 5.13 -18.93 45.12
C PHE A 284 3.63 -18.67 44.88
N GLY A 285 2.94 -19.54 44.12
CA GLY A 285 1.55 -19.35 43.72
C GLY A 285 0.68 -20.62 43.78
N SER A 286 -0.51 -20.51 43.21
CA SER A 286 -1.38 -21.62 42.80
C SER A 286 -1.52 -21.56 41.28
N GLU A 287 -1.70 -22.70 40.60
CA GLU A 287 -1.77 -22.80 39.13
C GLU A 287 -2.84 -21.90 38.47
N GLU A 288 -3.85 -21.44 39.22
CA GLU A 288 -4.89 -20.52 38.74
C GLU A 288 -5.15 -19.38 39.75
N GLY A 289 -5.47 -18.17 39.24
CA GLY A 289 -5.96 -17.02 40.01
C GLY A 289 -5.19 -15.71 39.84
N ASP A 290 -5.55 -14.70 40.62
CA ASP A 290 -4.94 -13.35 40.57
C ASP A 290 -3.42 -13.38 40.88
N ARG A 291 -2.98 -14.30 41.74
CA ARG A 291 -1.55 -14.46 42.12
C ARG A 291 -0.69 -14.94 40.94
N ALA A 292 -1.22 -15.79 40.07
CA ALA A 292 -0.50 -16.25 38.88
C ALA A 292 -0.27 -15.10 37.88
N LYS A 293 -1.28 -14.23 37.71
CA LYS A 293 -1.15 -13.01 36.89
C LYS A 293 -0.14 -12.02 37.48
N GLU A 294 -0.15 -11.85 38.80
CA GLU A 294 0.84 -11.02 39.51
C GLU A 294 2.26 -11.53 39.29
N ILE A 295 2.49 -12.84 39.45
CA ILE A 295 3.78 -13.49 39.20
C ILE A 295 4.22 -13.33 37.74
N SER A 296 3.33 -13.55 36.78
CA SER A 296 3.64 -13.38 35.36
C SER A 296 4.05 -11.94 35.03
N GLY A 297 3.36 -10.94 35.61
CA GLY A 297 3.74 -9.53 35.48
C GLY A 297 5.12 -9.24 36.09
N ILE A 298 5.40 -9.75 37.29
CA ILE A 298 6.71 -9.60 37.94
C ILE A 298 7.83 -10.20 37.09
N LEU A 299 7.63 -11.41 36.53
CA LEU A 299 8.62 -12.05 35.67
C LEU A 299 8.86 -11.26 34.38
N HIS A 300 7.80 -10.71 33.77
CA HIS A 300 7.89 -9.85 32.60
C HIS A 300 8.70 -8.57 32.89
N ASP A 301 8.48 -7.93 34.04
CA ASP A 301 9.24 -6.76 34.47
C ASP A 301 10.72 -7.08 34.72
N ILE A 302 11.01 -8.23 35.35
CA ILE A 302 12.39 -8.68 35.57
C ILE A 302 13.08 -8.98 34.23
N GLU A 303 12.40 -9.65 33.30
CA GLU A 303 12.88 -9.91 31.94
C GLU A 303 13.21 -8.59 31.23
N LYS A 304 12.28 -7.62 31.27
CA LYS A 304 12.46 -6.29 30.69
C LYS A 304 13.70 -5.60 31.24
N ASP A 305 13.85 -5.55 32.56
CA ASP A 305 15.01 -4.94 33.22
C ASP A 305 16.33 -5.61 32.80
N LEU A 306 16.37 -6.94 32.77
CA LEU A 306 17.58 -7.70 32.47
C LEU A 306 18.03 -7.52 31.03
N VAL A 307 17.11 -7.60 30.06
CA VAL A 307 17.41 -7.41 28.63
C VAL A 307 17.93 -5.99 28.39
N ARG A 308 17.28 -4.98 28.97
CA ARG A 308 17.67 -3.57 28.81
C ARG A 308 19.06 -3.29 29.37
N ARG A 309 19.35 -3.77 30.58
CA ARG A 309 20.68 -3.63 31.19
C ARG A 309 21.76 -4.37 30.41
N MET A 310 21.48 -5.57 29.94
CA MET A 310 22.43 -6.33 29.11
C MET A 310 22.81 -5.53 27.84
N ILE A 311 21.84 -4.89 27.20
CA ILE A 311 22.09 -4.08 26.00
C ILE A 311 22.83 -2.77 26.34
N ILE A 312 22.42 -2.07 27.39
CA ILE A 312 22.98 -0.77 27.76
C ILE A 312 24.37 -0.88 28.41
N ASP A 313 24.56 -1.83 29.31
CA ASP A 313 25.77 -1.93 30.13
C ASP A 313 26.81 -2.87 29.51
N GLU A 314 26.39 -3.99 28.90
CA GLU A 314 27.32 -4.95 28.29
C GLU A 314 27.48 -4.74 26.77
N GLY A 315 26.56 -4.04 26.11
CA GLY A 315 26.57 -3.87 24.65
C GLY A 315 26.28 -5.16 23.89
N VAL A 316 25.56 -6.10 24.52
CA VAL A 316 25.27 -7.42 23.97
C VAL A 316 23.75 -7.66 23.95
N ARG A 317 23.25 -8.24 22.87
CA ARG A 317 21.83 -8.55 22.67
C ARG A 317 21.51 -10.00 23.04
N ALA A 318 20.23 -10.33 23.11
CA ALA A 318 19.74 -11.66 23.51
C ALA A 318 20.21 -12.81 22.59
N ASP A 319 20.57 -12.50 21.34
CA ASP A 319 21.15 -13.45 20.40
C ASP A 319 22.68 -13.35 20.26
N GLY A 320 23.34 -12.59 21.13
CA GLY A 320 24.79 -12.42 21.19
C GLY A 320 25.36 -11.36 20.23
N ARG A 321 24.51 -10.71 19.42
CA ARG A 321 24.92 -9.62 18.52
C ARG A 321 25.26 -8.33 19.26
N ARG A 322 26.02 -7.46 18.60
CA ARG A 322 26.15 -6.05 18.97
C ARG A 322 24.94 -5.24 18.49
N PRO A 323 24.72 -4.02 19.03
CA PRO A 323 23.63 -3.13 18.61
C PRO A 323 23.55 -2.91 17.10
N GLU A 324 24.69 -2.76 16.41
CA GLU A 324 24.78 -2.45 14.99
C GLU A 324 24.67 -3.67 14.05
N ASP A 325 24.85 -4.88 14.58
CA ASP A 325 24.94 -6.11 13.78
C ASP A 325 23.59 -6.53 13.18
N ILE A 326 23.63 -7.03 11.95
CA ILE A 326 22.46 -7.55 11.22
C ILE A 326 22.49 -9.08 11.25
N ARG A 327 21.32 -9.72 11.38
CA ARG A 327 21.23 -11.18 11.35
C ARG A 327 21.68 -11.73 9.99
N HIS A 328 22.07 -12.99 9.98
CA HIS A 328 22.40 -13.70 8.75
C HIS A 328 21.26 -13.59 7.72
N ILE A 329 21.61 -13.21 6.48
CA ILE A 329 20.66 -13.05 5.37
C ILE A 329 20.90 -14.17 4.36
N TYR A 330 19.80 -14.78 3.91
CA TYR A 330 19.80 -15.75 2.83
C TYR A 330 18.65 -15.43 1.85
N GLY A 331 18.97 -15.42 0.56
CA GLY A 331 17.99 -15.24 -0.51
C GLY A 331 18.00 -16.44 -1.47
N LYS A 332 16.82 -16.78 -1.99
CA LYS A 332 16.65 -17.76 -3.05
C LYS A 332 15.54 -17.31 -3.98
N VAL A 333 15.75 -17.36 -5.30
CA VAL A 333 14.75 -16.96 -6.31
C VAL A 333 14.40 -18.09 -7.27
N GLY A 334 13.27 -17.98 -7.98
CA GLY A 334 12.92 -18.85 -9.10
C GLY A 334 12.73 -20.33 -8.76
N PHE A 335 12.33 -20.65 -7.53
CA PHE A 335 12.24 -22.03 -7.06
C PHE A 335 10.81 -22.61 -7.13
N LEU A 336 9.80 -21.76 -7.32
CA LEU A 336 8.42 -22.18 -7.54
C LEU A 336 8.16 -22.32 -9.05
N PRO A 337 7.74 -23.51 -9.55
CA PRO A 337 7.76 -23.81 -10.98
C PRO A 337 6.66 -23.12 -11.82
N LYS A 338 5.59 -22.65 -11.17
CA LYS A 338 4.38 -22.14 -11.86
C LYS A 338 4.16 -20.65 -11.75
N VAL A 339 4.67 -20.01 -10.69
CA VAL A 339 4.50 -18.57 -10.48
C VAL A 339 5.37 -17.78 -11.46
N HIS A 340 5.04 -16.50 -11.69
CA HIS A 340 5.81 -15.69 -12.63
C HIS A 340 7.14 -15.23 -12.02
N GLY A 341 7.17 -14.95 -10.72
CA GLY A 341 8.41 -14.78 -9.96
C GLY A 341 8.25 -15.28 -8.53
N SER A 342 9.35 -15.73 -7.93
CA SER A 342 9.37 -16.18 -6.55
C SER A 342 10.65 -15.79 -5.85
N ALA A 343 10.55 -15.49 -4.56
CA ALA A 343 11.68 -15.34 -3.68
C ALA A 343 11.38 -15.97 -2.30
N LEU A 344 12.40 -16.58 -1.72
CA LEU A 344 12.47 -16.86 -0.29
C LEU A 344 13.53 -15.91 0.27
N PHE A 345 13.12 -15.01 1.14
CA PHE A 345 14.03 -14.11 1.85
C PHE A 345 14.03 -14.48 3.32
N VAL A 346 15.21 -14.76 3.86
CA VAL A 346 15.45 -15.15 5.25
C VAL A 346 16.40 -14.14 5.87
N ARG A 347 16.05 -13.61 7.03
CA ARG A 347 16.93 -12.81 7.88
C ARG A 347 16.82 -13.29 9.33
N GLY A 348 17.82 -14.06 9.78
CA GLY A 348 17.73 -14.83 11.02
C GLY A 348 16.50 -15.75 11.03
N GLU A 349 15.70 -15.70 12.10
CA GLU A 349 14.45 -16.45 12.25
C GLU A 349 13.22 -15.67 11.72
N THR A 350 13.41 -14.82 10.70
CA THR A 350 12.32 -14.19 9.94
C THR A 350 12.41 -14.62 8.49
N GLN A 351 11.36 -15.27 7.99
CA GLN A 351 11.32 -15.86 6.67
C GLN A 351 10.05 -15.45 5.92
N ALA A 352 10.22 -14.86 4.74
CA ALA A 352 9.13 -14.47 3.85
C ALA A 352 9.22 -15.25 2.53
N LEU A 353 8.16 -15.99 2.24
CA LEU A 353 7.91 -16.57 0.92
C LEU A 353 7.11 -15.57 0.10
N VAL A 354 7.70 -15.06 -0.98
CA VAL A 354 7.07 -14.04 -1.81
C VAL A 354 6.88 -14.55 -3.23
N ALA A 355 5.68 -14.39 -3.77
CA ALA A 355 5.33 -14.75 -5.13
C ALA A 355 4.78 -13.53 -5.89
N VAL A 356 5.18 -13.40 -7.15
CA VAL A 356 4.69 -12.40 -8.09
C VAL A 356 3.83 -13.07 -9.15
N THR A 357 2.68 -12.44 -9.40
CA THR A 357 1.77 -12.76 -10.50
C THR A 357 1.57 -11.50 -11.35
N LEU A 358 1.63 -11.69 -12.67
CA LEU A 358 1.43 -10.65 -13.68
C LEU A 358 0.09 -10.90 -14.36
N GLY A 359 -0.71 -9.86 -14.49
CA GLY A 359 -2.04 -9.88 -15.08
C GLY A 359 -2.24 -8.75 -16.08
N THR A 360 -3.45 -8.68 -16.60
CA THR A 360 -3.93 -7.65 -17.55
C THR A 360 -4.70 -6.55 -16.82
N SER A 361 -5.16 -5.53 -17.54
CA SER A 361 -6.05 -4.48 -17.02
C SER A 361 -7.31 -5.02 -16.35
N ALA A 362 -7.85 -6.15 -16.84
CA ALA A 362 -9.00 -6.83 -16.28
C ALA A 362 -8.75 -7.40 -14.86
N ASP A 363 -7.49 -7.54 -14.47
CA ASP A 363 -7.08 -8.02 -13.14
C ASP A 363 -6.82 -6.86 -12.16
N GLU A 364 -6.98 -5.59 -12.60
CA GLU A 364 -6.83 -4.42 -11.74
C GLU A 364 -7.92 -4.40 -10.67
N GLN A 365 -7.53 -4.02 -9.46
CA GLN A 365 -8.47 -3.88 -8.37
C GLN A 365 -9.16 -2.52 -8.47
N ARG A 366 -10.47 -2.56 -8.67
CA ARG A 366 -11.33 -1.37 -8.62
C ARG A 366 -11.53 -0.91 -7.18
N ILE A 367 -11.18 0.34 -6.90
CA ILE A 367 -11.31 0.98 -5.60
C ILE A 367 -12.41 2.03 -5.69
N ASP A 368 -13.48 1.83 -4.93
CA ASP A 368 -14.59 2.78 -4.76
C ASP A 368 -14.33 3.59 -3.47
N ALA A 369 -13.79 4.80 -3.62
CA ALA A 369 -13.39 5.66 -2.50
C ALA A 369 -14.17 6.99 -2.49
N LEU A 370 -14.06 7.74 -1.39
CA LEU A 370 -14.67 9.07 -1.28
C LEU A 370 -14.14 10.04 -2.35
N GLU A 371 -12.84 9.96 -2.63
CA GLU A 371 -12.16 10.76 -3.67
C GLU A 371 -12.66 10.46 -5.08
N GLY A 372 -13.06 9.22 -5.34
CA GLY A 372 -13.37 8.77 -6.70
C GLY A 372 -13.21 7.28 -6.89
N GLU A 373 -13.62 6.81 -8.07
CA GLU A 373 -13.34 5.46 -8.51
C GLU A 373 -11.94 5.43 -9.13
N THR A 374 -11.07 4.54 -8.64
CA THR A 374 -9.72 4.37 -9.16
C THR A 374 -9.42 2.89 -9.40
N PHE A 375 -8.40 2.61 -10.21
CA PHE A 375 -7.96 1.25 -10.50
C PHE A 375 -6.52 1.05 -10.04
N LYS A 376 -6.35 0.06 -9.16
CA LYS A 376 -5.07 -0.30 -8.54
C LYS A 376 -4.44 -1.45 -9.33
N SER A 377 -3.37 -1.13 -10.05
CA SER A 377 -2.60 -2.08 -10.87
C SER A 377 -1.40 -2.70 -10.16
N PHE A 378 -0.97 -2.13 -9.03
CA PHE A 378 0.07 -2.68 -8.17
C PHE A 378 -0.54 -3.03 -6.82
N MET A 379 -0.51 -4.32 -6.46
CA MET A 379 -1.14 -4.84 -5.26
C MET A 379 -0.15 -5.68 -4.46
N LEU A 380 -0.04 -5.43 -3.16
CA LEU A 380 0.71 -6.28 -2.26
C LEU A 380 -0.19 -6.84 -1.15
N HIS A 381 -0.30 -8.16 -1.12
CA HIS A 381 -0.99 -8.87 -0.05
C HIS A 381 0.01 -9.53 0.87
N TYR A 382 -0.17 -9.32 2.16
CA TYR A 382 0.67 -9.83 3.22
C TYR A 382 -0.16 -10.76 4.11
N ASN A 383 0.36 -11.96 4.38
CA ASN A 383 -0.27 -12.96 5.23
C ASN A 383 0.66 -13.36 6.37
N PHE A 384 0.09 -13.49 7.58
CA PHE A 384 0.80 -13.87 8.80
C PHE A 384 0.13 -15.09 9.44
N PRO A 385 0.36 -16.30 8.90
CA PRO A 385 -0.24 -17.51 9.44
C PRO A 385 0.29 -17.80 10.85
N PRO A 386 -0.52 -18.39 11.74
CA PRO A 386 -0.15 -18.53 13.15
C PRO A 386 1.02 -19.50 13.37
N PHE A 387 1.25 -20.45 12.46
CA PHE A 387 2.43 -21.32 12.52
C PHE A 387 3.75 -20.55 12.40
N SER A 388 3.75 -19.34 11.84
CA SER A 388 4.96 -18.52 11.68
C SER A 388 5.57 -18.06 13.01
N VAL A 389 4.79 -18.13 14.09
CA VAL A 389 5.21 -17.87 15.46
C VAL A 389 5.06 -19.09 16.36
N GLY A 390 4.73 -20.26 15.81
CA GLY A 390 4.51 -21.49 16.57
C GLY A 390 3.18 -21.55 17.32
N GLU A 391 2.21 -20.70 16.99
CA GLU A 391 0.92 -20.63 17.68
C GLU A 391 -0.21 -21.34 16.91
N VAL A 392 -1.29 -21.68 17.62
CA VAL A 392 -2.54 -22.17 17.04
C VAL A 392 -3.61 -21.08 17.16
N LYS A 393 -4.14 -20.63 16.02
CA LYS A 393 -5.28 -19.70 15.95
C LYS A 393 -6.23 -20.11 14.84
N ARG A 394 -7.51 -19.77 14.99
CA ARG A 394 -8.50 -19.97 13.92
C ARG A 394 -8.14 -19.09 12.72
N LEU A 395 -8.00 -19.71 11.55
CA LEU A 395 -7.82 -18.97 10.29
C LEU A 395 -9.13 -18.24 9.95
N GLY A 396 -9.04 -16.91 9.91
CA GLY A 396 -10.16 -16.02 9.63
C GLY A 396 -9.86 -15.12 8.43
N PHE A 397 -10.51 -13.96 8.41
CA PHE A 397 -10.19 -12.91 7.45
C PHE A 397 -8.89 -12.21 7.81
N THR A 398 -8.25 -11.59 6.81
CA THR A 398 -7.04 -10.77 7.00
C THR A 398 -7.26 -9.72 8.09
N GLY A 399 -6.39 -9.72 9.08
CA GLY A 399 -6.44 -8.83 10.23
C GLY A 399 -5.89 -7.44 9.93
N ARG A 400 -6.14 -6.48 10.84
CA ARG A 400 -5.67 -5.09 10.67
C ARG A 400 -4.15 -5.01 10.52
N ARG A 401 -3.38 -5.82 11.27
CA ARG A 401 -1.90 -5.81 11.22
C ARG A 401 -1.36 -6.29 9.88
N GLU A 402 -1.98 -7.31 9.32
CA GLU A 402 -1.61 -7.85 8.02
C GLU A 402 -1.84 -6.83 6.91
N ILE A 403 -2.99 -6.15 6.92
CA ILE A 403 -3.30 -5.04 5.99
C ILE A 403 -2.28 -3.91 6.15
N GLY A 404 -1.99 -3.48 7.39
CA GLY A 404 -1.02 -2.43 7.67
C GLY A 404 0.40 -2.75 7.17
N HIS A 405 0.88 -3.98 7.43
CA HIS A 405 2.20 -4.42 6.95
C HIS A 405 2.26 -4.52 5.42
N GLY A 406 1.18 -5.02 4.80
CA GLY A 406 1.06 -5.07 3.34
C GLY A 406 1.11 -3.68 2.71
N ALA A 407 0.33 -2.74 3.23
CA ALA A 407 0.31 -1.36 2.77
C ALA A 407 1.67 -0.65 2.94
N LEU A 408 2.38 -0.87 4.05
CA LEU A 408 3.73 -0.33 4.24
C LEU A 408 4.70 -0.87 3.18
N ALA A 409 4.68 -2.18 2.93
CA ALA A 409 5.55 -2.79 1.94
C ALA A 409 5.18 -2.36 0.50
N GLU A 410 3.90 -2.16 0.21
CA GLU A 410 3.43 -1.64 -1.07
C GLU A 410 3.92 -0.20 -1.30
N LYS A 411 3.72 0.67 -0.30
CA LYS A 411 4.21 2.06 -0.29
C LYS A 411 5.73 2.12 -0.52
N ALA A 412 6.48 1.21 0.09
CA ALA A 412 7.93 1.12 -0.03
C ALA A 412 8.42 0.76 -1.45
N LEU A 413 7.66 -0.04 -2.18
CA LEU A 413 8.05 -0.52 -3.52
C LEU A 413 7.52 0.36 -4.64
N LYS A 414 6.36 1.01 -4.45
CA LYS A 414 5.69 1.83 -5.44
C LYS A 414 6.63 2.80 -6.19
N PRO A 415 7.59 3.50 -5.54
CA PRO A 415 8.49 4.43 -6.24
C PRO A 415 9.41 3.79 -7.29
N VAL A 416 9.69 2.49 -7.21
CA VAL A 416 10.55 1.78 -8.16
C VAL A 416 9.78 0.92 -9.17
N ILE A 417 8.44 0.87 -9.06
CA ILE A 417 7.59 0.14 -10.00
C ILE A 417 7.55 0.92 -11.33
N PRO A 418 7.79 0.26 -12.47
CA PRO A 418 7.72 0.91 -13.78
C PRO A 418 6.31 1.44 -14.09
N SER A 419 6.23 2.50 -14.88
CA SER A 419 4.95 3.00 -15.39
C SER A 419 4.25 1.97 -16.28
N LYS A 420 2.92 2.08 -16.40
CA LYS A 420 2.12 1.21 -17.30
C LYS A 420 2.60 1.28 -18.75
N GLU A 421 3.12 2.43 -19.20
CA GLU A 421 3.68 2.59 -20.55
C GLU A 421 4.93 1.73 -20.77
N LYS A 422 5.80 1.63 -19.75
CA LYS A 422 7.03 0.81 -19.82
C LYS A 422 6.76 -0.66 -19.56
N PHE A 423 5.78 -0.96 -18.70
CA PHE A 423 5.45 -2.30 -18.28
C PHE A 423 3.93 -2.44 -18.11
N PRO A 424 3.20 -2.81 -19.18
CA PRO A 424 1.73 -2.75 -19.23
C PRO A 424 1.05 -3.91 -18.49
N TYR A 425 1.52 -4.22 -17.29
CA TYR A 425 1.05 -5.33 -16.48
C TYR A 425 0.43 -4.87 -15.17
N THR A 426 -0.62 -5.57 -14.77
CA THR A 426 -1.06 -5.57 -13.39
C THR A 426 -0.13 -6.50 -12.60
N ILE A 427 0.40 -6.02 -11.48
CA ILE A 427 1.34 -6.74 -10.63
C ILE A 427 0.67 -7.04 -9.30
N ARG A 428 0.59 -8.33 -8.97
CA ARG A 428 0.18 -8.81 -7.65
C ARG A 428 1.34 -9.50 -6.97
N ILE A 429 1.68 -9.02 -5.78
CA ILE A 429 2.61 -9.67 -4.86
C ILE A 429 1.81 -10.31 -3.73
N VAL A 430 2.18 -11.54 -3.37
CA VAL A 430 1.72 -12.19 -2.14
C VAL A 430 2.95 -12.57 -1.32
N SER A 431 2.99 -12.13 -0.06
CA SER A 431 4.03 -12.47 0.90
C SER A 431 3.43 -13.29 2.04
N ASP A 432 3.78 -14.56 2.08
CA ASP A 432 3.44 -15.48 3.17
C ASP A 432 4.62 -15.56 4.14
N ILE A 433 4.39 -15.13 5.39
CA ILE A 433 5.40 -15.22 6.43
C ILE A 433 5.46 -16.64 6.97
N LEU A 434 6.62 -17.27 6.86
CA LEU A 434 6.83 -18.66 7.27
C LEU A 434 7.46 -18.75 8.67
N GLU A 435 8.28 -17.77 9.04
CA GLU A 435 8.89 -17.61 10.36
C GLU A 435 8.91 -16.12 10.72
N SER A 436 8.70 -15.78 11.99
CA SER A 436 8.75 -14.39 12.45
C SER A 436 9.42 -14.24 13.82
N ASN A 437 10.59 -13.62 13.82
CA ASN A 437 11.28 -13.15 15.01
C ASN A 437 11.88 -11.75 14.81
N GLY A 438 11.25 -10.91 14.00
CA GLY A 438 11.67 -9.53 13.81
C GLY A 438 11.28 -9.01 12.43
N SER A 439 10.47 -7.95 12.42
CA SER A 439 9.99 -7.20 11.25
C SER A 439 9.86 -7.99 9.94
N SER A 440 8.88 -8.88 9.92
CA SER A 440 8.46 -9.59 8.72
C SER A 440 7.97 -8.67 7.59
N SER A 441 7.49 -7.46 7.91
CA SER A 441 7.14 -6.46 6.88
C SER A 441 8.35 -5.99 6.08
N MET A 442 9.52 -5.83 6.71
CA MET A 442 10.75 -5.48 6.00
C MET A 442 11.31 -6.66 5.22
N ALA A 443 11.17 -7.89 5.73
CA ALA A 443 11.48 -9.10 4.97
C ALA A 443 10.61 -9.22 3.72
N THR A 444 9.33 -8.83 3.80
CA THR A 444 8.42 -8.75 2.65
C THR A 444 8.93 -7.78 1.58
N VAL A 445 9.40 -6.59 1.95
CA VAL A 445 9.95 -5.62 0.98
C VAL A 445 11.17 -6.20 0.24
N CYS A 446 12.10 -6.82 0.98
CA CYS A 446 13.28 -7.45 0.39
C CYS A 446 12.91 -8.64 -0.51
N GLY A 447 12.05 -9.54 -0.04
CA GLY A 447 11.58 -10.70 -0.80
C GLY A 447 10.77 -10.29 -2.03
N ALA A 448 9.92 -9.28 -1.92
CA ALA A 448 9.15 -8.73 -3.04
C ALA A 448 10.04 -8.13 -4.12
N THR A 449 11.07 -7.37 -3.73
CA THR A 449 12.07 -6.85 -4.67
C THR A 449 12.72 -8.00 -5.46
N LEU A 450 13.20 -9.03 -4.77
CA LEU A 450 13.80 -10.21 -5.43
C LEU A 450 12.79 -10.96 -6.32
N ALA A 451 11.55 -11.10 -5.88
CA ALA A 451 10.51 -11.78 -6.65
C ALA A 451 10.07 -10.99 -7.90
N LEU A 452 10.05 -9.65 -7.82
CA LEU A 452 9.79 -8.76 -8.97
C LEU A 452 10.92 -8.89 -10.00
N MET A 453 12.18 -8.84 -9.54
CA MET A 453 13.35 -9.04 -10.38
C MET A 453 13.35 -10.44 -11.03
N ASP A 454 13.00 -11.47 -10.27
CA ASP A 454 12.87 -12.85 -10.76
C ASP A 454 11.75 -12.99 -11.80
N ALA A 455 10.65 -12.24 -11.64
CA ALA A 455 9.56 -12.18 -12.63
C ALA A 455 9.92 -11.45 -13.92
N GLY A 456 11.06 -10.76 -13.96
CA GLY A 456 11.47 -9.91 -15.08
C GLY A 456 10.77 -8.55 -15.11
N VAL A 457 10.22 -8.09 -13.98
CA VAL A 457 9.70 -6.73 -13.86
C VAL A 457 10.88 -5.75 -13.91
N PRO A 458 10.90 -4.76 -14.83
CA PRO A 458 12.01 -3.85 -14.99
C PRO A 458 11.97 -2.73 -13.93
N ILE A 459 12.10 -3.10 -12.65
CA ILE A 459 12.28 -2.13 -11.57
C ILE A 459 13.61 -1.38 -11.76
N GLU A 460 13.60 -0.08 -11.49
CA GLU A 460 14.79 0.76 -11.75
C GLU A 460 15.96 0.43 -10.81
N THR A 461 15.64 0.02 -9.57
CA THR A 461 16.64 -0.35 -8.57
C THR A 461 16.01 -1.21 -7.47
N ALA A 462 16.85 -1.93 -6.73
CA ALA A 462 16.41 -2.76 -5.61
C ALA A 462 16.07 -1.90 -4.37
N VAL A 463 14.99 -2.28 -3.67
CA VAL A 463 14.59 -1.68 -2.40
C VAL A 463 14.82 -2.69 -1.27
N ALA A 464 15.45 -2.25 -0.18
CA ALA A 464 15.57 -3.04 1.04
C ALA A 464 14.90 -2.32 2.21
N GLY A 465 14.49 -3.11 3.21
CA GLY A 465 13.93 -2.61 4.46
C GLY A 465 14.72 -3.10 5.68
N ILE A 466 14.85 -2.24 6.68
CA ILE A 466 15.40 -2.58 8.00
C ILE A 466 14.45 -2.11 9.10
N ALA A 467 14.39 -2.87 10.18
CA ALA A 467 13.72 -2.46 11.40
C ALA A 467 14.76 -2.13 12.46
N MET A 468 14.52 -1.02 13.13
CA MET A 468 15.41 -0.40 14.09
C MET A 468 14.67 -0.25 15.41
N GLY A 469 15.41 -0.28 16.50
CA GLY A 469 14.86 -0.02 17.83
C GLY A 469 15.75 0.92 18.63
N LEU A 470 15.20 1.41 19.73
CA LEU A 470 15.92 2.22 20.70
C LEU A 470 15.62 1.70 22.10
N ILE A 471 16.66 1.59 22.91
CA ILE A 471 16.53 1.47 24.36
C ILE A 471 17.12 2.73 24.97
N HIS A 472 16.34 3.37 25.84
CA HIS A 472 16.67 4.60 26.52
C HIS A 472 16.50 4.43 28.02
N GLU A 473 17.60 4.56 28.78
CA GLU A 473 17.54 4.66 30.24
C GLU A 473 18.29 5.88 30.75
N SER A 474 17.58 6.70 31.51
CA SER A 474 18.10 7.96 32.06
C SER A 474 18.64 8.86 30.95
N ASP A 475 19.96 8.96 30.79
CA ASP A 475 20.62 9.78 29.77
C ASP A 475 21.36 8.94 28.71
N ARG A 476 21.24 7.60 28.75
CA ARG A 476 21.91 6.68 27.81
C ARG A 476 20.90 6.10 26.82
N SER A 477 21.28 6.15 25.55
CA SER A 477 20.49 5.61 24.44
C SER A 477 21.32 4.63 23.62
N VAL A 478 20.77 3.46 23.33
CA VAL A 478 21.37 2.45 22.45
C VAL A 478 20.44 2.19 21.28
N ILE A 479 20.94 2.40 20.05
CA ILE A 479 20.22 2.16 18.81
C ILE A 479 20.50 0.73 18.34
N LEU A 480 19.44 -0.02 18.06
CA LEU A 480 19.50 -1.41 17.65
C LEU A 480 19.16 -1.56 16.16
N SER A 481 20.05 -2.20 15.42
CA SER A 481 19.85 -2.62 14.04
C SER A 481 19.18 -3.98 13.97
N ASP A 482 18.24 -4.14 13.04
CA ASP A 482 17.57 -5.41 12.73
C ASP A 482 17.03 -6.10 13.99
N ILE A 483 16.08 -5.41 14.63
CA ILE A 483 15.52 -5.82 15.93
C ILE A 483 14.81 -7.17 15.89
N LEU A 484 14.91 -7.88 17.02
CA LEU A 484 14.14 -9.07 17.34
C LEU A 484 12.74 -8.71 17.81
N GLY A 485 11.81 -9.68 17.79
CA GLY A 485 10.47 -9.46 18.37
C GLY A 485 10.51 -9.11 19.86
N LEU A 486 11.47 -9.67 20.59
CA LEU A 486 11.72 -9.35 22.00
C LEU A 486 12.15 -7.88 22.18
N GLU A 487 13.02 -7.38 21.32
CA GLU A 487 13.57 -6.02 21.41
C GLU A 487 12.54 -4.96 21.00
N ASP A 488 11.63 -5.29 20.08
CA ASP A 488 10.46 -4.48 19.72
C ASP A 488 9.48 -4.34 20.91
N HIS A 489 9.20 -5.45 21.59
CA HIS A 489 8.31 -5.48 22.75
C HIS A 489 8.85 -4.65 23.91
N LEU A 490 10.14 -4.80 24.21
CA LEU A 490 10.81 -4.20 25.38
C LEU A 490 11.48 -2.83 25.12
N GLY A 491 11.59 -2.44 23.85
CA GLY A 491 12.19 -1.18 23.41
C GLY A 491 11.24 0.01 23.54
N ASP A 492 11.82 1.21 23.52
CA ASP A 492 11.15 2.49 23.76
C ASP A 492 10.74 3.20 22.46
N MET A 493 11.38 2.84 21.35
CA MET A 493 11.00 3.24 19.99
C MET A 493 11.28 2.09 19.05
N ASP A 494 10.40 1.89 18.08
CA ASP A 494 10.64 1.08 16.90
C ASP A 494 10.39 1.90 15.64
N PHE A 495 11.26 1.75 14.65
CA PHE A 495 11.01 2.34 13.34
C PHE A 495 11.52 1.44 12.22
N LYS A 496 10.92 1.63 11.06
CA LYS A 496 11.10 0.83 9.86
C LYS A 496 11.45 1.80 8.74
N VAL A 497 12.59 1.56 8.10
CA VAL A 497 13.07 2.37 6.99
C VAL A 497 13.25 1.47 5.79
N THR A 498 12.62 1.85 4.69
CA THR A 498 12.87 1.22 3.39
C THR A 498 13.51 2.21 2.44
N GLY A 499 14.25 1.70 1.48
CA GLY A 499 14.87 2.56 0.50
C GLY A 499 15.81 1.84 -0.43
N THR A 500 16.33 2.62 -1.35
CA THR A 500 17.31 2.22 -2.35
C THR A 500 18.69 2.70 -1.90
N LYS A 501 19.67 2.63 -2.80
CA LYS A 501 20.97 3.30 -2.61
C LYS A 501 20.88 4.82 -2.69
N LYS A 502 19.86 5.38 -3.34
CA LYS A 502 19.69 6.84 -3.51
C LYS A 502 19.00 7.49 -2.33
N GLY A 503 18.03 6.81 -1.72
CA GLY A 503 17.30 7.36 -0.58
C GLY A 503 16.17 6.48 -0.06
N VAL A 504 15.40 7.05 0.86
CA VAL A 504 14.26 6.45 1.56
C VAL A 504 13.04 6.39 0.64
N THR A 505 12.34 5.26 0.65
CA THR A 505 11.08 5.05 -0.09
C THR A 505 9.85 4.96 0.81
N ALA A 506 10.01 4.51 2.05
CA ALA A 506 8.99 4.56 3.07
C ALA A 506 9.61 4.61 4.46
N PHE A 507 8.87 5.24 5.38
CA PHE A 507 9.26 5.42 6.75
C PHE A 507 8.04 5.19 7.66
N GLN A 508 8.23 4.38 8.69
CA GLN A 508 7.23 4.17 9.73
C GLN A 508 7.95 4.20 11.08
N MET A 509 7.42 4.94 12.04
CA MET A 509 7.99 5.05 13.38
C MET A 509 6.88 5.05 14.41
N ASP A 510 7.13 4.39 15.54
CA ASP A 510 6.29 4.38 16.72
C ASP A 510 7.19 4.60 17.95
N VAL A 511 6.81 5.57 18.78
CA VAL A 511 7.54 5.96 19.98
C VAL A 511 6.64 5.74 21.19
N LYS A 512 7.18 5.08 22.22
CA LYS A 512 6.46 4.76 23.45
C LYS A 512 6.77 5.72 24.61
N ILE A 513 7.83 6.52 24.49
CA ILE A 513 8.31 7.42 25.55
C ILE A 513 8.55 8.84 25.04
N SER A 514 8.58 9.82 25.94
CA SER A 514 9.11 11.15 25.63
C SER A 514 10.65 11.17 25.64
N GLY A 515 11.25 12.24 25.12
CA GLY A 515 12.69 12.50 25.28
C GLY A 515 13.60 12.06 24.12
N ILE A 516 13.05 11.57 23.01
CA ILE A 516 13.86 11.26 21.81
C ILE A 516 14.26 12.57 21.11
N THR A 517 15.53 12.92 21.19
CA THR A 517 16.07 14.13 20.57
C THR A 517 16.28 13.95 19.06
N ARG A 518 16.32 15.07 18.34
CA ARG A 518 16.67 15.09 16.91
C ARG A 518 18.03 14.43 16.63
N GLN A 519 19.01 14.59 17.51
CA GLN A 519 20.35 13.97 17.34
C GLN A 519 20.31 12.44 17.46
N ILE A 520 19.47 11.91 18.36
CA ILE A 520 19.25 10.46 18.47
C ILE A 520 18.60 9.94 17.19
N MET A 521 17.59 10.64 16.67
CA MET A 521 16.92 10.28 15.41
C MET A 521 17.87 10.30 14.22
N GLU A 522 18.73 11.32 14.11
CA GLU A 522 19.74 11.41 13.06
C GLU A 522 20.73 10.25 13.11
N SER A 523 21.25 9.93 14.30
CA SER A 523 22.14 8.79 14.50
C SER A 523 21.44 7.46 14.15
N ALA A 524 20.17 7.34 14.50
CA ALA A 524 19.38 6.15 14.24
C ALA A 524 19.11 5.95 12.74
N LEU A 525 18.83 7.02 12.00
CA LEU A 525 18.65 6.98 10.55
C LEU A 525 19.95 6.66 9.82
N GLU A 526 21.10 7.18 10.25
CA GLU A 526 22.39 6.86 9.64
C GLU A 526 22.77 5.38 9.88
N GLN A 527 22.55 4.87 11.09
CA GLN A 527 22.72 3.44 11.38
C GLN A 527 21.75 2.58 10.55
N ALA A 528 20.50 3.03 10.38
CA ALA A 528 19.51 2.35 9.53
C ALA A 528 19.94 2.35 8.06
N ARG A 529 20.52 3.45 7.57
CA ARG A 529 21.06 3.56 6.20
C ARG A 529 22.21 2.58 5.97
N ALA A 530 23.18 2.55 6.88
CA ALA A 530 24.28 1.59 6.81
C ALA A 530 23.75 0.15 6.78
N GLY A 531 22.77 -0.16 7.64
CA GLY A 531 22.20 -1.50 7.67
C GLY A 531 21.37 -1.86 6.43
N ARG A 532 20.60 -0.91 5.89
CA ARG A 532 19.88 -1.04 4.62
C ARG A 532 20.84 -1.35 3.48
N PHE A 533 22.00 -0.70 3.43
CA PHE A 533 23.01 -0.93 2.40
C PHE A 533 23.61 -2.33 2.49
N HIS A 534 23.89 -2.82 3.71
CA HIS A 534 24.32 -4.20 3.91
C HIS A 534 23.27 -5.21 3.41
N ILE A 535 21.99 -4.98 3.69
CA ILE A 535 20.90 -5.86 3.21
C ILE A 535 20.81 -5.83 1.67
N LEU A 536 20.93 -4.64 1.06
CA LEU A 536 20.96 -4.50 -0.40
C LEU A 536 22.13 -5.28 -1.03
N GLU A 537 23.31 -5.24 -0.41
CA GLU A 537 24.47 -6.03 -0.85
C GLU A 537 24.15 -7.54 -0.85
N LYS A 538 23.58 -8.05 0.24
CA LYS A 538 23.16 -9.46 0.34
C LYS A 538 22.05 -9.85 -0.64
N MET A 539 21.14 -8.94 -0.95
CA MET A 539 20.15 -9.16 -2.01
C MET A 539 20.81 -9.24 -3.39
N ASN A 540 21.78 -8.36 -3.68
CA ASN A 540 22.52 -8.37 -4.94
C ASN A 540 23.34 -9.64 -5.14
N GLU A 541 23.86 -10.25 -4.06
CA GLU A 541 24.50 -11.58 -4.11
C GLU A 541 23.52 -12.68 -4.58
N THR A 542 22.22 -12.52 -4.33
CA THR A 542 21.17 -13.48 -4.73
C THR A 542 20.72 -13.25 -6.18
N LEU A 543 20.39 -12.01 -6.53
CA LEU A 543 19.97 -11.63 -7.87
C LEU A 543 20.35 -10.16 -8.11
N PRO A 544 21.40 -9.87 -8.92
CA PRO A 544 21.94 -8.52 -9.05
C PRO A 544 21.11 -7.59 -9.95
N GLU A 545 20.37 -8.14 -10.91
CA GLU A 545 19.54 -7.38 -11.85
C GLU A 545 18.23 -8.15 -12.17
N PRO A 546 17.15 -7.45 -12.57
CA PRO A 546 15.95 -8.11 -13.08
C PRO A 546 16.27 -9.07 -14.22
N ARG A 547 15.53 -10.19 -14.32
CA ARG A 547 15.65 -11.09 -15.47
C ARG A 547 15.28 -10.35 -16.75
N LYS A 548 16.08 -10.55 -17.80
CA LYS A 548 15.86 -9.93 -19.11
C LYS A 548 14.56 -10.38 -19.80
N ASN A 549 14.13 -11.61 -19.51
CA ASN A 549 12.93 -12.19 -20.07
C ASN A 549 11.95 -12.49 -18.95
N LEU A 550 10.66 -12.28 -19.24
CA LEU A 550 9.57 -12.72 -18.38
C LEU A 550 9.58 -14.25 -18.24
N ALA A 551 9.04 -14.75 -17.13
CA ALA A 551 8.88 -16.18 -16.93
C ALA A 551 8.05 -16.82 -18.06
N PRO A 552 8.35 -18.08 -18.47
CA PRO A 552 7.63 -18.73 -19.57
C PRO A 552 6.11 -18.85 -19.37
N ASN A 553 5.66 -18.90 -18.12
CA ASN A 553 4.24 -18.98 -17.78
C ASN A 553 3.57 -17.60 -17.67
N ALA A 554 4.34 -16.50 -17.69
CA ALA A 554 3.79 -15.16 -17.63
C ALA A 554 3.13 -14.80 -18.96
N PRO A 555 1.97 -14.11 -18.95
CA PRO A 555 1.39 -13.60 -20.18
C PRO A 555 2.36 -12.61 -20.82
N ARG A 556 2.56 -12.69 -22.13
CA ARG A 556 3.24 -11.67 -22.92
C ARG A 556 2.21 -10.68 -23.43
N ILE A 557 2.47 -9.40 -23.22
CA ILE A 557 1.61 -8.31 -23.69
C ILE A 557 2.30 -7.65 -24.87
N TYR A 558 1.61 -7.63 -26.01
CA TYR A 558 2.03 -6.94 -27.21
C TYR A 558 1.15 -5.71 -27.36
N SER A 559 1.79 -4.54 -27.38
CA SER A 559 1.09 -3.27 -27.52
C SER A 559 1.11 -2.79 -28.97
N LEU A 560 -0.01 -2.22 -29.42
CA LEU A 560 -0.18 -1.59 -30.72
C LEU A 560 -0.87 -0.25 -30.52
N GLN A 561 -0.30 0.83 -31.04
CA GLN A 561 -0.94 2.13 -31.07
C GLN A 561 -1.75 2.28 -32.36
N ILE A 562 -3.04 2.59 -32.22
CA ILE A 562 -3.93 2.92 -33.34
C ILE A 562 -4.45 4.36 -33.20
N LYS A 563 -5.03 4.89 -34.27
CA LYS A 563 -5.73 6.18 -34.23
C LYS A 563 -7.01 6.03 -33.38
N PRO A 564 -7.33 6.96 -32.46
CA PRO A 564 -8.53 6.87 -31.62
C PRO A 564 -9.84 6.69 -32.43
N GLU A 565 -9.90 7.26 -33.63
CA GLU A 565 -11.05 7.14 -34.53
C GLU A 565 -11.33 5.69 -34.97
N LYS A 566 -10.30 4.84 -35.03
CA LYS A 566 -10.37 3.44 -35.46
C LYS A 566 -10.71 2.47 -34.33
N ILE A 567 -10.78 2.93 -33.08
CA ILE A 567 -11.15 2.08 -31.93
C ILE A 567 -12.51 1.41 -32.17
N ARG A 568 -13.46 2.15 -32.75
CA ARG A 568 -14.81 1.64 -33.05
C ARG A 568 -14.79 0.48 -34.04
N ASP A 569 -13.86 0.48 -34.99
CA ASP A 569 -13.75 -0.56 -36.02
C ASP A 569 -13.20 -1.86 -35.41
N VAL A 570 -12.23 -1.75 -34.50
CA VAL A 570 -11.64 -2.90 -33.81
C VAL A 570 -12.61 -3.52 -32.79
N ILE A 571 -13.34 -2.70 -32.03
CA ILE A 571 -14.37 -3.19 -31.11
C ILE A 571 -15.54 -3.80 -31.90
N GLY A 572 -15.97 -3.11 -32.96
CA GLY A 572 -17.14 -3.44 -33.75
C GLY A 572 -18.46 -3.21 -33.00
N VAL A 573 -19.57 -3.32 -33.72
CA VAL A 573 -20.92 -3.10 -33.14
C VAL A 573 -21.16 -4.09 -31.98
N GLY A 574 -21.35 -3.54 -30.77
CA GLY A 574 -21.59 -4.34 -29.56
C GLY A 574 -20.41 -5.20 -29.10
N GLY A 575 -19.18 -4.91 -29.55
CA GLY A 575 -17.99 -5.70 -29.21
C GLY A 575 -17.86 -6.99 -30.03
N LYS A 576 -18.59 -7.13 -31.14
CA LYS A 576 -18.61 -8.38 -31.92
C LYS A 576 -17.27 -8.71 -32.57
N VAL A 577 -16.54 -7.70 -33.06
CA VAL A 577 -15.28 -7.91 -33.78
C VAL A 577 -14.20 -8.33 -32.79
N ILE A 578 -14.00 -7.55 -31.72
CA ILE A 578 -13.03 -7.88 -30.67
C ILE A 578 -13.30 -9.25 -30.04
N ARG A 579 -14.56 -9.60 -29.75
CA ARG A 579 -14.92 -10.94 -29.27
C ARG A 579 -14.55 -12.02 -30.27
N GLY A 580 -14.82 -11.80 -31.57
CA GLY A 580 -14.42 -12.72 -32.63
C GLY A 580 -12.91 -12.95 -32.69
N ILE A 581 -12.10 -11.89 -32.53
CA ILE A 581 -10.63 -12.01 -32.49
C ILE A 581 -10.21 -12.82 -31.25
N THR A 582 -10.77 -12.51 -30.07
CA THR A 582 -10.45 -13.25 -28.84
C THR A 582 -10.85 -14.72 -28.91
N GLU A 583 -12.00 -15.06 -29.50
CA GLU A 583 -12.45 -16.45 -29.69
C GLU A 583 -11.58 -17.22 -30.69
N GLN A 584 -11.13 -16.57 -31.77
CA GLN A 584 -10.31 -17.19 -32.81
C GLN A 584 -8.85 -17.43 -32.40
N THR A 585 -8.32 -16.58 -31.52
CA THR A 585 -6.88 -16.56 -31.16
C THR A 585 -6.63 -17.01 -29.73
N GLY A 586 -7.65 -16.98 -28.86
CA GLY A 586 -7.54 -17.31 -27.44
C GLY A 586 -6.82 -16.24 -26.60
N VAL A 587 -6.55 -15.06 -27.17
CA VAL A 587 -5.85 -13.97 -26.49
C VAL A 587 -6.85 -13.10 -25.70
N LYS A 588 -6.34 -12.33 -24.74
CA LYS A 588 -7.09 -11.21 -24.14
C LYS A 588 -6.67 -9.92 -24.83
N ILE A 589 -7.65 -9.10 -25.20
CA ILE A 589 -7.41 -7.79 -25.82
C ILE A 589 -8.02 -6.73 -24.92
N ASP A 590 -7.22 -5.74 -24.59
CA ASP A 590 -7.61 -4.53 -23.87
C ASP A 590 -7.37 -3.32 -24.77
N ILE A 591 -8.31 -2.39 -24.84
CA ILE A 591 -8.24 -1.20 -25.67
C ILE A 591 -8.58 0.00 -24.80
N ASP A 592 -7.70 0.98 -24.74
CA ASP A 592 -7.96 2.24 -24.04
C ASP A 592 -8.51 3.33 -24.99
N ASP A 593 -9.00 4.42 -24.39
CA ASP A 593 -9.57 5.55 -25.14
C ASP A 593 -8.52 6.36 -25.93
N THR A 594 -7.23 6.14 -25.67
CA THR A 594 -6.12 6.77 -26.41
C THR A 594 -5.79 6.02 -27.71
N GLY A 595 -6.33 4.81 -27.88
CA GLY A 595 -6.05 3.94 -29.02
C GLY A 595 -4.87 2.99 -28.77
N LEU A 596 -4.41 2.83 -27.53
CA LEU A 596 -3.44 1.80 -27.18
C LEU A 596 -4.18 0.46 -27.01
N ILE A 597 -3.75 -0.55 -27.77
CA ILE A 597 -4.27 -1.90 -27.73
C ILE A 597 -3.24 -2.82 -27.10
N ASN A 598 -3.59 -3.49 -26.00
CA ASN A 598 -2.77 -4.48 -25.33
C ASN A 598 -3.31 -5.90 -25.60
N ILE A 599 -2.51 -6.72 -26.28
CA ILE A 599 -2.82 -8.11 -26.63
C ILE A 599 -2.04 -9.04 -25.71
N ALA A 600 -2.71 -9.69 -24.76
CA ALA A 600 -2.11 -10.57 -23.79
C ALA A 600 -2.31 -12.05 -24.14
N SER A 601 -1.21 -12.80 -24.23
CA SER A 601 -1.21 -14.25 -24.48
C SER A 601 0.01 -14.92 -23.88
N ALA A 602 -0.13 -16.17 -23.43
CA ALA A 602 1.03 -17.01 -23.10
C ALA A 602 1.72 -17.59 -24.36
N ASP A 603 0.99 -17.71 -25.47
CA ASP A 603 1.50 -18.14 -26.77
C ASP A 603 1.73 -16.93 -27.69
N GLU A 604 2.97 -16.79 -28.16
CA GLU A 604 3.40 -15.71 -29.06
C GLU A 604 2.74 -15.81 -30.42
N ALA A 605 2.53 -17.02 -30.95
CA ALA A 605 1.89 -17.19 -32.26
C ALA A 605 0.43 -16.70 -32.24
N SER A 606 -0.33 -17.04 -31.20
CA SER A 606 -1.68 -16.50 -30.99
C SER A 606 -1.71 -14.98 -30.89
N ALA A 607 -0.76 -14.36 -30.17
CA ALA A 607 -0.70 -12.90 -30.04
C ALA A 607 -0.36 -12.21 -31.36
N MET A 608 0.62 -12.72 -32.11
CA MET A 608 0.99 -12.17 -33.41
C MET A 608 -0.16 -12.27 -34.40
N LYS A 609 -0.88 -13.40 -34.42
CA LYS A 609 -2.09 -13.55 -35.25
C LYS A 609 -3.17 -12.54 -34.90
N ALA A 610 -3.41 -12.28 -33.61
CA ALA A 610 -4.36 -11.26 -33.18
C ALA A 610 -3.90 -9.85 -33.60
N LYS A 611 -2.59 -9.57 -33.46
CA LYS A 611 -1.99 -8.30 -33.90
C LYS A 611 -2.17 -8.08 -35.40
N GLU A 612 -1.88 -9.08 -36.23
CA GLU A 612 -2.07 -9.02 -37.69
C GLU A 612 -3.52 -8.75 -38.08
N ILE A 613 -4.49 -9.39 -37.40
CA ILE A 613 -5.91 -9.14 -37.65
C ILE A 613 -6.28 -7.70 -37.32
N ILE A 614 -5.81 -7.18 -36.18
CA ILE A 614 -6.09 -5.79 -35.76
C ILE A 614 -5.43 -4.80 -36.73
N GLU A 615 -4.16 -5.02 -37.08
CA GLU A 615 -3.44 -4.21 -38.07
C GLU A 615 -4.17 -4.17 -39.41
N GLY A 616 -4.70 -5.31 -39.88
CA GLY A 616 -5.50 -5.37 -41.10
C GLY A 616 -6.84 -4.62 -41.02
N ILE A 617 -7.44 -4.47 -39.83
CA ILE A 617 -8.66 -3.68 -39.63
C ILE A 617 -8.34 -2.18 -39.61
N VAL A 618 -7.25 -1.78 -38.97
CA VAL A 618 -6.88 -0.36 -38.81
C VAL A 618 -6.05 0.18 -39.95
N GLN A 619 -5.61 -0.67 -40.88
CA GLN A 619 -4.87 -0.25 -42.06
C GLN A 619 -5.67 0.79 -42.83
N ASP A 620 -5.05 1.96 -43.04
CA ASP A 620 -5.63 3.00 -43.87
C ASP A 620 -5.37 2.68 -45.35
N VAL A 621 -6.34 3.03 -46.19
CA VAL A 621 -6.21 2.86 -47.63
C VAL A 621 -5.41 4.02 -48.20
N GLU A 622 -4.23 3.74 -48.74
CA GLU A 622 -3.35 4.77 -49.33
C GLU A 622 -3.63 4.94 -50.83
N VAL A 623 -3.72 6.20 -51.27
CA VAL A 623 -3.81 6.54 -52.69
C VAL A 623 -2.51 6.12 -53.38
N GLY A 624 -2.63 5.28 -54.41
CA GLY A 624 -1.51 4.76 -55.18
C GLY A 624 -1.09 3.33 -54.81
N MET A 625 -1.59 2.73 -53.72
CA MET A 625 -1.32 1.32 -53.42
C MET A 625 -2.24 0.37 -54.18
N ILE A 626 -1.73 -0.83 -54.47
CA ILE A 626 -2.47 -1.94 -55.09
C ILE A 626 -2.92 -2.90 -53.98
N TYR A 627 -4.21 -3.21 -53.94
CA TYR A 627 -4.84 -4.14 -53.01
C TYR A 627 -5.47 -5.31 -53.78
N MET A 628 -5.56 -6.48 -53.15
CA MET A 628 -6.33 -7.60 -53.69
C MET A 628 -7.80 -7.39 -53.33
N GLY A 629 -8.60 -6.91 -54.27
CA GLY A 629 -9.98 -6.51 -54.02
C GLY A 629 -10.98 -7.62 -54.32
N LYS A 630 -11.99 -7.79 -53.46
CA LYS A 630 -13.10 -8.73 -53.65
C LYS A 630 -14.39 -8.04 -54.04
N VAL A 631 -15.04 -8.48 -55.11
CA VAL A 631 -16.28 -7.86 -55.60
C VAL A 631 -17.46 -8.19 -54.67
N LYS A 632 -18.05 -7.15 -54.06
CA LYS A 632 -19.24 -7.25 -53.20
C LYS A 632 -20.53 -6.93 -53.92
N LYS A 633 -20.49 -6.10 -54.96
CA LYS A 633 -21.69 -5.71 -55.70
C LYS A 633 -21.33 -5.26 -57.10
N VAL A 634 -22.04 -5.77 -58.10
CA VAL A 634 -21.92 -5.32 -59.48
C VAL A 634 -23.08 -4.39 -59.81
N VAL A 635 -22.80 -3.28 -60.49
CA VAL A 635 -23.79 -2.30 -60.97
C VAL A 635 -23.51 -1.96 -62.43
N ASP A 636 -24.48 -1.35 -63.13
CA ASP A 636 -24.35 -1.13 -64.58
C ASP A 636 -23.16 -0.24 -64.98
N PHE A 637 -22.69 0.62 -64.06
CA PHE A 637 -21.60 1.57 -64.29
C PHE A 637 -20.27 1.17 -63.63
N GLY A 638 -20.21 0.03 -62.94
CA GLY A 638 -18.98 -0.43 -62.26
C GLY A 638 -19.21 -1.56 -61.27
N ALA A 639 -18.26 -1.75 -60.37
CA ALA A 639 -18.36 -2.72 -59.28
C ALA A 639 -17.89 -2.10 -57.96
N PHE A 640 -18.57 -2.42 -56.86
CA PHE A 640 -18.07 -2.16 -55.51
C PHE A 640 -17.16 -3.31 -55.10
N VAL A 641 -15.91 -2.96 -54.84
CA VAL A 641 -14.84 -3.89 -54.52
C VAL A 641 -14.35 -3.57 -53.11
N GLU A 642 -14.39 -4.57 -52.23
CA GLU A 642 -13.84 -4.49 -50.88
C GLU A 642 -12.32 -4.67 -50.97
N VAL A 643 -11.56 -3.65 -50.56
CA VAL A 643 -10.08 -3.65 -50.61
C VAL A 643 -9.44 -3.96 -49.26
N LEU A 644 -10.14 -3.63 -48.18
CA LEU A 644 -9.85 -4.01 -46.80
C LEU A 644 -11.18 -4.37 -46.12
N PRO A 645 -11.18 -5.16 -45.03
CA PRO A 645 -12.42 -5.55 -44.34
C PRO A 645 -13.30 -4.34 -44.01
N GLY A 646 -14.51 -4.27 -44.58
CA GLY A 646 -15.46 -3.17 -44.38
C GLY A 646 -15.19 -1.89 -45.18
N VAL A 647 -14.12 -1.84 -45.99
CA VAL A 647 -13.76 -0.69 -46.82
C VAL A 647 -13.99 -1.00 -48.30
N GLU A 648 -15.06 -0.42 -48.85
CA GLU A 648 -15.45 -0.60 -50.25
C GLU A 648 -15.07 0.62 -51.10
N GLY A 649 -14.53 0.35 -52.30
CA GLY A 649 -14.30 1.35 -53.33
C GLY A 649 -15.06 1.06 -54.62
N LEU A 650 -15.33 2.11 -55.39
CA LEU A 650 -15.98 2.00 -56.70
C LEU A 650 -14.93 1.79 -57.79
N LEU A 651 -14.98 0.64 -58.45
CA LEU A 651 -14.30 0.38 -59.70
C LEU A 651 -15.24 0.76 -60.85
N HIS A 652 -15.04 1.96 -61.41
CA HIS A 652 -15.86 2.44 -62.53
C HIS A 652 -15.57 1.65 -63.82
N ILE A 653 -16.55 1.49 -64.71
CA ILE A 653 -16.43 0.71 -65.95
C ILE A 653 -15.24 1.11 -66.82
N SER A 654 -14.88 2.40 -66.83
CA SER A 654 -13.72 2.93 -67.58
C SER A 654 -12.36 2.56 -67.00
N GLN A 655 -12.32 2.02 -65.78
CA GLN A 655 -11.10 1.67 -65.04
C GLN A 655 -10.89 0.15 -64.91
N ILE A 656 -11.76 -0.65 -65.56
CA ILE A 656 -11.71 -2.13 -65.51
C ILE A 656 -10.61 -2.70 -66.41
N SER A 657 -10.49 -2.21 -67.65
CA SER A 657 -9.57 -2.74 -68.66
C SER A 657 -9.12 -1.64 -69.63
N ASP A 658 -8.00 -1.89 -70.33
CA ASP A 658 -7.52 -1.06 -71.44
C ASP A 658 -8.41 -1.18 -72.70
N GLU A 659 -9.13 -2.29 -72.83
CA GLU A 659 -10.07 -2.55 -73.92
C GLU A 659 -11.48 -2.01 -73.59
N ARG A 660 -12.28 -1.72 -74.62
CA ARG A 660 -13.62 -1.16 -74.44
C ARG A 660 -14.57 -2.21 -73.87
N VAL A 661 -14.89 -2.09 -72.59
CA VAL A 661 -15.86 -2.95 -71.90
C VAL A 661 -17.29 -2.48 -72.22
N GLY A 662 -18.10 -3.37 -72.80
CA GLY A 662 -19.50 -3.09 -73.15
C GLY A 662 -20.45 -3.17 -71.95
N LYS A 663 -20.39 -4.27 -71.18
CA LYS A 663 -21.09 -4.43 -69.90
C LYS A 663 -20.14 -4.91 -68.81
N VAL A 664 -20.32 -4.43 -67.59
CA VAL A 664 -19.49 -4.79 -66.43
C VAL A 664 -19.57 -6.29 -66.12
N THR A 665 -20.77 -6.87 -66.24
CA THR A 665 -21.05 -8.30 -66.01
C THR A 665 -20.32 -9.24 -66.96
N ASP A 666 -19.80 -8.74 -68.09
CA ASP A 666 -19.06 -9.55 -69.05
C ASP A 666 -17.63 -9.82 -68.57
N VAL A 667 -17.14 -9.05 -67.58
CA VAL A 667 -15.72 -9.03 -67.16
C VAL A 667 -15.55 -9.23 -65.64
N ILE A 668 -16.58 -8.89 -64.85
CA ILE A 668 -16.53 -8.93 -63.39
C ILE A 668 -17.83 -9.56 -62.85
N ASN A 669 -17.68 -10.60 -62.04
CA ASN A 669 -18.77 -11.26 -61.33
C ASN A 669 -18.72 -10.97 -59.82
N TYR A 670 -19.85 -11.16 -59.15
CA TYR A 670 -19.90 -11.13 -57.69
C TYR A 670 -18.95 -12.18 -57.10
N GLY A 671 -18.11 -11.77 -56.16
CA GLY A 671 -17.15 -12.64 -55.49
C GLY A 671 -15.79 -12.78 -56.19
N ASP A 672 -15.60 -12.21 -57.39
CA ASP A 672 -14.30 -12.21 -58.05
C ASP A 672 -13.24 -11.46 -57.22
N GLU A 673 -12.00 -11.97 -57.23
CA GLU A 673 -10.84 -11.38 -56.55
C GLU A 673 -9.76 -11.02 -57.56
N PHE A 674 -9.32 -9.77 -57.59
CA PHE A 674 -8.27 -9.28 -58.49
C PHE A 674 -7.56 -8.03 -57.95
N PRO A 675 -6.31 -7.75 -58.38
CA PRO A 675 -5.58 -6.56 -57.95
C PRO A 675 -6.25 -5.28 -58.47
N VAL A 676 -6.43 -4.31 -57.58
CA VAL A 676 -6.98 -2.98 -57.86
C VAL A 676 -6.15 -1.90 -57.19
N LYS A 677 -5.86 -0.83 -57.92
CA LYS A 677 -5.14 0.33 -57.42
C LYS A 677 -6.10 1.41 -56.93
N VAL A 678 -5.81 2.02 -55.79
CA VAL A 678 -6.56 3.19 -55.32
C VAL A 678 -6.06 4.42 -56.06
N ILE A 679 -6.90 5.06 -56.85
CA ILE A 679 -6.52 6.22 -57.67
C ILE A 679 -6.72 7.52 -56.89
N GLU A 680 -7.80 7.59 -56.12
CA GLU A 680 -8.26 8.82 -55.49
C GLU A 680 -9.21 8.48 -54.34
N ILE A 681 -9.19 9.32 -53.30
CA ILE A 681 -10.20 9.36 -52.24
C ILE A 681 -10.92 10.70 -52.42
N ASP A 682 -12.24 10.67 -52.63
CA ASP A 682 -13.02 11.90 -52.80
C ASP A 682 -13.25 12.65 -51.47
N ASP A 683 -13.76 13.88 -51.55
CA ASP A 683 -14.03 14.74 -50.38
C ASP A 683 -15.07 14.13 -49.40
N MET A 684 -15.78 13.07 -49.81
CA MET A 684 -16.71 12.30 -48.98
C MET A 684 -16.11 10.99 -48.45
N GLY A 685 -14.80 10.77 -48.65
CA GLY A 685 -14.08 9.58 -48.18
C GLY A 685 -14.30 8.33 -49.03
N ARG A 686 -14.87 8.44 -50.24
CA ARG A 686 -15.13 7.29 -51.12
C ARG A 686 -13.93 7.00 -52.01
N LEU A 687 -13.60 5.72 -52.09
CA LEU A 687 -12.44 5.22 -52.83
C LEU A 687 -12.78 5.03 -54.32
N LYS A 688 -11.96 5.59 -55.20
CA LYS A 688 -11.97 5.27 -56.64
C LYS A 688 -10.87 4.27 -56.96
N LEU A 689 -11.26 3.14 -57.55
CA LEU A 689 -10.36 2.02 -57.83
C LEU A 689 -10.09 1.88 -59.33
N SER A 690 -8.91 1.39 -59.70
CA SER A 690 -8.56 1.00 -61.07
C SER A 690 -7.84 -0.34 -61.13
N ARG A 691 -8.43 -1.27 -61.88
CA ARG A 691 -7.81 -2.54 -62.25
C ARG A 691 -6.80 -2.34 -63.38
N LYS A 692 -7.10 -1.43 -64.32
CA LYS A 692 -6.23 -1.09 -65.44
C LYS A 692 -4.88 -0.53 -65.00
N GLU A 693 -4.87 0.37 -64.02
CA GLU A 693 -3.61 0.93 -63.50
C GLU A 693 -2.80 -0.09 -62.71
N ALA A 694 -3.44 -0.95 -61.90
CA ALA A 694 -2.78 -2.05 -61.21
C ALA A 694 -2.06 -3.00 -62.20
N LEU A 695 -2.77 -3.42 -63.26
CA LEU A 695 -2.21 -4.30 -64.30
C LEU A 695 -1.05 -3.65 -65.09
N ARG A 696 -1.10 -2.32 -65.29
CA ARG A 696 -0.02 -1.57 -65.95
C ARG A 696 1.23 -1.46 -65.10
N GLU A 697 1.10 -1.34 -63.78
CA GLU A 697 2.23 -1.33 -62.85
C GLU A 697 2.87 -2.71 -62.69
N GLU A 698 2.07 -3.77 -62.53
CA GLU A 698 2.58 -5.15 -62.50
C GLU A 698 3.34 -5.51 -63.80
N ALA A 699 2.85 -5.03 -64.95
CA ALA A 699 3.53 -5.21 -66.22
C ALA A 699 4.88 -4.48 -66.29
N LYS A 700 4.97 -3.26 -65.72
CA LYS A 700 6.21 -2.47 -65.66
C LYS A 700 7.26 -3.05 -64.72
N GLU A 701 6.86 -3.63 -63.59
CA GLU A 701 7.80 -4.29 -62.66
C GLU A 701 8.38 -5.58 -63.26
N LYS A 702 7.57 -6.38 -63.97
CA LYS A 702 8.03 -7.57 -64.71
C LYS A 702 8.98 -7.27 -65.88
N THR A 703 9.10 -6.01 -66.31
CA THR A 703 10.07 -5.60 -67.33
C THR A 703 11.36 -5.00 -66.75
N LYS A 704 11.43 -4.81 -65.42
CA LYS A 704 12.56 -4.19 -64.70
C LYS A 704 13.37 -5.16 -63.83
N GLY A 705 12.83 -6.33 -63.49
CA GLY A 705 13.58 -7.47 -62.94
C GLY A 705 14.03 -8.39 -64.07
#